data_AF-A0A5N5QCY1-F1
#
_entry.id   AF-A0A5N5QCY1-F1
#
_cell.length_a   1.000
_cell.length_b   1.000
_cell.length_c   1.000
_cell.angle_alpha   90.00
_cell.angle_beta   90.00
_cell.angle_gamma   90.00
#
_symmetry.space_group_name_H-M   'P 1'
#
loop_
_entity.id
_entity.type
_entity.pdbx_description
1 polymer ?
#
loop_
_entity_poly.entity_id
_entity_poly.type
_entity_poly.pdbx_seq_one_letter_code
_entity_poly.pdbx_strand_id
1 'polypeptide(L)'
;MYRRTKVFSGFNFAVKRRRGDAGGGEGGANRQIAFSSSPSHVPRPLRRTLATVVHQNTAPLTEISTLSNGLTIATESHPHAQTATVGVWIDAGSRAETDVTNGVAHFLEHMAFKGTGRRSQHALELEVENMGAHLNAYTSREQTVYYAKAFRKDVGAAVDIISDILQNSKLDASAVERERDVILREQEEVDKQLEEVVFDHLHAVAYQGQPLGRTILGPKKNILSIKRDDLVSYVESNYTADRMVLVGTGGVDHRELQELATKHFASLPVSSSPIALGQKHHPKTEFVGSEVRIRDDTMNTANIAIAVEGVGWRSPDYFPMLVMQSIMGNWDRSLGAAPLLSSRLSRDISAHSLANSFMSFSTSYSDTGLWGIYLVSENLMNLDDAVHFTLREWARMSVGPTDAEVERAKSQLKASLLLGLDGTTAIAEDIGRQLVTAGRRFTPRQIESAVNAITKEEIKRVANKYLWDKDIAIAALGRIEGLLDYNRIRADMSSIISNNIQNMHKIEPMYLNDAHIRIFISDDVACAEEITRTTTTAKQFIELKMTSSLLVLSADDVQHLVRTALKPDEVIRCMARVFELVSGSEIGEGASSEHDRVQQPPRLTTLSPAHATLYMPCRLPVPVTGSSELQTSPIHTAIKVVSVPRDGGESGIPGTTLVLDEHTGVARAVVNSRALTALRNAAGSVLATQLLRPATPTHITLFGAGLQTRQHARLLAQTYPSITHCTIVNRTLNARFKELLSDLATEFPKLCVEGLASSSTPTPGVEAAVRVADVICTATSSTQPLFKSEWVKSGTHVNLVGSYKPTMREVDVDLIKRAGRRVVVDEAKSCLVEAGEIVDAELGEEDLVEIGVLTQADADEVIAKVKKSGDVTIFKSVGVGAQDVGIASLMVELAEKDGNVGTRIPYD
;
A
#
# COMPACT_ATOMS: atom_id res chain seq x y z
N MET A 1 -17.29 32.14 5.00
CA MET A 1 -16.03 31.36 5.15
C MET A 1 -16.04 30.31 4.05
N TYR A 2 -15.67 30.73 2.83
CA TYR A 2 -15.50 29.81 1.71
C TYR A 2 -14.14 29.12 1.92
N ARG A 3 -14.13 27.80 2.11
CA ARG A 3 -12.89 27.04 2.14
C ARG A 3 -12.56 26.64 0.70
N ARG A 4 -11.44 27.13 0.19
CA ARG A 4 -10.84 26.73 -1.09
C ARG A 4 -10.80 25.20 -1.19
N THR A 5 -11.37 24.65 -2.25
CA THR A 5 -11.15 23.25 -2.63
C THR A 5 -9.75 23.21 -3.27
N LYS A 6 -8.80 22.48 -2.68
CA LYS A 6 -7.46 22.28 -3.26
C LYS A 6 -7.61 21.62 -4.63
N VAL A 7 -7.28 22.34 -5.71
CA VAL A 7 -7.08 21.77 -7.05
C VAL A 7 -5.63 22.02 -7.44
N PHE A 8 -4.72 21.31 -6.78
CA PHE A 8 -3.46 20.91 -7.37
C PHE A 8 -3.65 19.46 -7.84
N SER A 9 -3.11 19.11 -9.01
CA SER A 9 -3.05 17.73 -9.52
C SER A 9 -2.20 16.76 -8.66
N GLY A 10 -1.85 17.15 -7.42
CA GLY A 10 -1.28 16.30 -6.40
C GLY A 10 -2.36 15.56 -5.62
N PHE A 11 -2.64 14.32 -6.01
CA PHE A 11 -3.55 13.44 -5.28
C PHE A 11 -2.99 13.14 -3.87
N ASN A 12 -3.62 13.70 -2.83
CA ASN A 12 -3.30 13.45 -1.43
C ASN A 12 -4.44 12.67 -0.74
N PHE A 13 -4.17 11.45 -0.30
CA PHE A 13 -5.07 10.66 0.56
C PHE A 13 -4.61 10.75 2.02
N ALA A 14 -5.45 11.33 2.88
CA ALA A 14 -5.38 11.16 4.33
C ALA A 14 -6.79 10.88 4.89
N VAL A 15 -7.06 9.61 5.22
CA VAL A 15 -8.38 9.15 5.72
C VAL A 15 -8.46 9.37 7.24
N LYS A 16 -9.34 10.28 7.68
CA LYS A 16 -9.66 10.49 9.11
C LYS A 16 -11.05 9.87 9.41
N ARG A 17 -11.07 8.71 10.10
CA ARG A 17 -12.32 8.03 10.51
C ARG A 17 -13.00 8.77 11.66
N ARG A 18 -14.30 9.07 11.54
CA ARG A 18 -15.20 9.42 12.66
C ARG A 18 -16.11 8.23 12.98
N ARG A 19 -16.26 7.93 14.27
CA ARG A 19 -17.18 6.94 14.84
C ARG A 19 -18.61 7.49 14.82
N GLY A 20 -19.58 6.63 14.50
CA GLY A 20 -21.01 6.87 14.72
C GLY A 20 -21.66 5.59 15.26
N ASP A 21 -22.32 5.72 16.40
CA ASP A 21 -23.07 4.67 17.10
C ASP A 21 -24.31 4.23 16.30
N ALA A 22 -24.66 2.95 16.41
CA ALA A 22 -25.92 2.38 15.92
C ALA A 22 -26.69 1.75 17.09
N GLY A 23 -27.90 2.27 17.34
CA GLY A 23 -28.92 1.65 18.19
C GLY A 23 -29.81 0.71 17.38
N GLY A 24 -30.23 -0.39 18.02
CA GLY A 24 -30.95 -1.51 17.40
C GLY A 24 -32.48 -1.37 17.32
N GLY A 25 -33.08 -2.38 16.69
CA GLY A 25 -34.52 -2.65 16.69
C GLY A 25 -34.87 -3.91 15.88
N GLU A 26 -35.50 -4.88 16.55
CA GLU A 26 -35.94 -6.18 16.04
C GLU A 26 -37.35 -6.17 15.40
N GLY A 27 -37.66 -7.27 14.68
CA GLY A 27 -38.99 -7.79 14.36
C GLY A 27 -39.34 -7.68 12.87
N GLY A 28 -39.81 -8.68 12.12
CA GLY A 28 -40.31 -10.04 12.38
C GLY A 28 -41.36 -10.39 11.30
N ALA A 29 -41.50 -11.68 11.00
CA ALA A 29 -42.64 -12.36 10.33
C ALA A 29 -42.60 -12.70 8.81
N ASN A 30 -42.42 -14.01 8.59
CA ASN A 30 -42.97 -14.95 7.60
C ASN A 30 -44.03 -14.49 6.58
N ARG A 31 -43.89 -15.00 5.34
CA ARG A 31 -44.97 -15.71 4.61
C ARG A 31 -44.44 -16.66 3.53
N GLN A 32 -44.75 -17.94 3.68
CA GLN A 32 -44.66 -18.98 2.65
C GLN A 32 -45.84 -18.87 1.69
N ILE A 33 -45.62 -19.14 0.39
CA ILE A 33 -46.65 -19.70 -0.51
C ILE A 33 -45.97 -20.79 -1.36
N ALA A 34 -46.51 -22.01 -1.27
CA ALA A 34 -46.15 -23.17 -2.07
C ALA A 34 -47.08 -23.27 -3.30
N PHE A 35 -46.60 -23.82 -4.42
CA PHE A 35 -47.46 -24.47 -5.41
C PHE A 35 -46.81 -25.70 -6.06
N SER A 36 -47.72 -26.59 -6.44
CA SER A 36 -47.68 -28.02 -6.75
C SER A 36 -46.98 -28.48 -8.04
N SER A 37 -46.64 -29.77 -8.03
CA SER A 37 -46.13 -30.62 -9.12
C SER A 37 -47.19 -31.18 -10.07
N SER A 38 -46.90 -31.30 -11.37
CA SER A 38 -47.05 -32.54 -12.17
C SER A 38 -46.42 -32.40 -13.58
N PRO A 39 -46.00 -33.50 -14.25
CA PRO A 39 -45.01 -33.46 -15.33
C PRO A 39 -45.52 -33.85 -16.72
N SER A 40 -44.64 -33.65 -17.71
CA SER A 40 -44.45 -34.40 -18.97
C SER A 40 -44.78 -33.67 -20.29
N HIS A 41 -43.73 -33.09 -20.88
CA HIS A 41 -43.47 -33.20 -22.32
C HIS A 41 -41.99 -32.95 -22.60
N VAL A 42 -41.32 -33.96 -23.17
CA VAL A 42 -39.94 -33.87 -23.66
C VAL A 42 -40.00 -33.59 -25.15
N PRO A 43 -39.42 -32.47 -25.62
CA PRO A 43 -38.82 -32.41 -26.95
C PRO A 43 -37.31 -32.14 -26.85
N ARG A 44 -36.60 -32.79 -27.78
CA ARG A 44 -35.15 -32.87 -28.00
C ARG A 44 -34.34 -31.58 -27.76
N PRO A 45 -33.05 -31.70 -27.34
CA PRO A 45 -32.22 -30.54 -27.08
C PRO A 45 -31.83 -29.85 -28.40
N LEU A 46 -32.40 -28.68 -28.64
CA LEU A 46 -31.76 -27.68 -29.48
C LEU A 46 -30.44 -27.30 -28.80
N ARG A 47 -29.32 -27.66 -29.44
CA ARG A 47 -27.99 -27.12 -29.11
C ARG A 47 -28.11 -25.60 -29.10
N ARG A 48 -28.20 -24.99 -27.91
CA ARG A 48 -27.91 -23.58 -27.72
C ARG A 48 -26.44 -23.40 -28.06
N THR A 49 -26.18 -22.77 -29.20
CA THR A 49 -24.95 -22.04 -29.45
C THR A 49 -24.65 -21.21 -28.20
N LEU A 50 -23.39 -21.29 -27.73
CA LEU A 50 -22.87 -20.42 -26.68
C LEU A 50 -23.34 -19.00 -27.00
N ALA A 51 -24.21 -18.47 -26.15
CA ALA A 51 -24.58 -17.07 -26.21
C ALA A 51 -23.27 -16.30 -26.07
N THR A 52 -22.85 -15.64 -27.15
CA THR A 52 -21.86 -14.57 -27.09
C THR A 52 -22.30 -13.67 -25.95
N VAL A 53 -21.52 -13.59 -24.88
CA VAL A 53 -21.69 -12.56 -23.87
C VAL A 53 -21.55 -11.25 -24.63
N VAL A 54 -22.67 -10.61 -24.93
CA VAL A 54 -22.66 -9.21 -25.30
C VAL A 54 -22.15 -8.51 -24.05
N HIS A 55 -20.90 -8.07 -24.09
CA HIS A 55 -20.40 -7.08 -23.15
C HIS A 55 -21.28 -5.84 -23.32
N GLN A 56 -22.40 -5.77 -22.62
CA GLN A 56 -23.06 -4.48 -22.37
C GLN A 56 -22.09 -3.71 -21.47
N ASN A 57 -21.39 -2.74 -22.07
CA ASN A 57 -20.64 -1.69 -21.39
C ASN A 57 -21.49 -1.20 -20.20
N THR A 58 -21.10 -1.59 -18.99
CA THR A 58 -21.86 -1.33 -17.77
C THR A 58 -21.40 -0.05 -17.05
N ALA A 59 -20.54 0.75 -17.69
CA ALA A 59 -20.23 2.11 -17.27
C ALA A 59 -21.09 3.10 -18.08
N PRO A 60 -21.71 4.10 -17.44
CA PRO A 60 -22.49 5.11 -18.15
C PRO A 60 -21.62 5.87 -19.15
N LEU A 61 -22.10 5.99 -20.38
CA LEU A 61 -21.40 6.73 -21.44
C LEU A 61 -21.55 8.23 -21.16
N THR A 62 -20.50 9.01 -21.44
CA THR A 62 -20.62 10.46 -21.48
C THR A 62 -21.31 10.88 -22.77
N GLU A 63 -22.49 11.48 -22.65
CA GLU A 63 -23.19 12.07 -23.77
C GLU A 63 -22.81 13.54 -23.90
N ILE A 64 -22.50 13.99 -25.11
CA ILE A 64 -22.09 15.36 -25.39
C ILE A 64 -22.94 15.89 -26.55
N SER A 65 -23.51 17.08 -26.36
CA SER A 65 -24.21 17.83 -27.39
C SER A 65 -23.77 19.29 -27.38
N THR A 66 -24.05 20.02 -28.46
CA THR A 66 -23.70 21.45 -28.57
C THR A 66 -24.95 22.22 -29.01
N LEU A 67 -25.25 23.32 -28.31
CA LEU A 67 -26.33 24.22 -28.70
C LEU A 67 -25.96 25.04 -29.94
N SER A 68 -26.95 25.66 -30.57
CA SER A 68 -26.73 26.51 -31.76
C SER A 68 -25.83 27.72 -31.50
N ASN A 69 -25.75 28.21 -30.25
CA ASN A 69 -24.86 29.28 -29.84
C ASN A 69 -23.44 28.81 -29.46
N GLY A 70 -23.13 27.52 -29.60
CA GLY A 70 -21.80 26.96 -29.33
C GLY A 70 -21.58 26.44 -27.90
N LEU A 71 -22.56 26.61 -26.99
CA LEU A 71 -22.47 26.04 -25.64
C LEU A 71 -22.43 24.52 -25.70
N THR A 72 -21.41 23.93 -25.08
CA THR A 72 -21.29 22.46 -24.98
C THR A 72 -22.01 21.96 -23.74
N ILE A 73 -22.77 20.87 -23.89
CA ILE A 73 -23.49 20.20 -22.81
C ILE A 73 -22.95 18.78 -22.70
N ALA A 74 -22.55 18.37 -21.51
CA ALA A 74 -22.03 17.03 -21.26
C ALA A 74 -22.71 16.39 -20.06
N THR A 75 -23.08 15.12 -20.18
CA THR A 75 -23.70 14.39 -19.07
C THR A 75 -23.16 12.98 -18.90
N GLU A 76 -23.07 12.56 -17.64
CA GLU A 76 -22.90 11.15 -17.28
C GLU A 76 -24.05 10.71 -16.35
N SER A 77 -25.08 10.15 -16.97
CA SER A 77 -26.33 9.81 -16.28
C SER A 77 -26.20 8.54 -15.44
N HIS A 78 -26.63 8.63 -14.19
CA HIS A 78 -26.78 7.51 -13.25
C HIS A 78 -28.24 7.44 -12.79
N PRO A 79 -29.10 6.69 -13.49
CA PRO A 79 -30.56 6.72 -13.26
C PRO A 79 -31.00 6.40 -11.83
N HIS A 80 -30.20 5.62 -11.09
CA HIS A 80 -30.47 5.21 -9.72
C HIS A 80 -29.97 6.20 -8.65
N ALA A 81 -29.13 7.18 -9.04
CA ALA A 81 -28.62 8.17 -8.11
C ALA A 81 -29.72 9.17 -7.72
N GLN A 82 -29.88 9.40 -6.41
CA GLN A 82 -30.84 10.38 -5.87
C GLN A 82 -30.29 11.81 -5.83
N THR A 83 -28.98 11.96 -6.04
CA THR A 83 -28.29 13.25 -6.07
C THR A 83 -27.61 13.46 -7.40
N ALA A 84 -27.40 14.72 -7.73
CA ALA A 84 -26.77 15.17 -8.96
C ALA A 84 -25.80 16.31 -8.67
N THR A 85 -24.76 16.43 -9.49
CA THR A 85 -23.96 17.66 -9.58
C THR A 85 -24.18 18.25 -10.96
N VAL A 86 -24.53 19.53 -11.01
CA VAL A 86 -24.60 20.31 -12.24
C VAL A 86 -23.71 21.54 -12.13
N GLY A 87 -23.04 21.94 -13.21
CA GLY A 87 -22.16 23.10 -13.16
C GLY A 87 -21.71 23.58 -14.53
N VAL A 88 -21.19 24.79 -14.58
CA VAL A 88 -20.60 25.40 -15.77
C VAL A 88 -19.10 25.56 -15.55
N TRP A 89 -18.32 24.98 -16.46
CA TRP A 89 -16.88 25.18 -16.56
C TRP A 89 -16.62 26.18 -17.68
N ILE A 90 -15.89 27.24 -17.36
CA ILE A 90 -15.59 28.35 -18.27
C ILE A 90 -14.09 28.34 -18.55
N ASP A 91 -13.71 28.41 -19.82
CA ASP A 91 -12.32 28.53 -20.28
C ASP A 91 -11.78 29.95 -20.04
N ALA A 92 -11.82 30.42 -18.80
CA ALA A 92 -11.33 31.73 -18.40
C ALA A 92 -10.82 31.69 -16.95
N GLY A 93 -9.74 32.40 -16.67
CA GLY A 93 -9.11 32.48 -15.34
C GLY A 93 -8.09 33.61 -15.32
N SER A 94 -7.16 33.60 -14.37
CA SER A 94 -6.20 34.71 -14.24
C SER A 94 -5.27 34.91 -15.46
N ARG A 95 -5.09 33.88 -16.29
CA ARG A 95 -4.36 33.96 -17.56
C ARG A 95 -5.07 34.83 -18.60
N ALA A 96 -6.40 34.92 -18.53
CA ALA A 96 -7.21 35.75 -19.44
C ALA A 96 -7.27 37.23 -19.02
N GLU A 97 -6.62 37.59 -17.90
CA GLU A 97 -6.56 38.95 -17.39
C GLU A 97 -5.44 39.78 -18.06
N THR A 98 -5.47 41.09 -17.79
CA THR A 98 -4.36 42.01 -18.11
C THR A 98 -3.55 42.31 -16.86
N ASP A 99 -2.36 42.91 -16.99
CA ASP A 99 -1.56 43.29 -15.81
C ASP A 99 -2.27 44.31 -14.90
N VAL A 100 -3.14 45.14 -15.46
CA VAL A 100 -3.91 46.14 -14.72
C VAL A 100 -5.12 45.52 -14.04
N THR A 101 -5.74 44.52 -14.66
CA THR A 101 -6.95 43.83 -14.17
C THR A 101 -6.65 42.52 -13.45
N ASN A 102 -5.39 42.24 -13.12
CA ASN A 102 -5.05 40.99 -12.45
C ASN A 102 -5.71 40.91 -11.07
N GLY A 103 -6.48 39.84 -10.85
CA GLY A 103 -7.33 39.62 -9.68
C GLY A 103 -8.84 39.75 -9.96
N VAL A 104 -9.24 40.19 -11.15
CA VAL A 104 -10.66 40.36 -11.53
C VAL A 104 -11.42 39.02 -11.56
N ALA A 105 -10.80 37.93 -12.00
CA ALA A 105 -11.44 36.62 -12.05
C ALA A 105 -11.80 36.12 -10.64
N HIS A 106 -10.86 36.23 -9.69
CA HIS A 106 -11.10 35.91 -8.29
C HIS A 106 -12.12 36.85 -7.65
N PHE A 107 -12.06 38.14 -7.97
CA PHE A 107 -13.04 39.12 -7.49
C PHE A 107 -14.45 38.78 -8.00
N LEU A 108 -14.58 38.37 -9.26
CA LEU A 108 -15.85 37.98 -9.87
C LEU A 108 -16.44 36.73 -9.20
N GLU A 109 -15.61 35.77 -8.81
CA GLU A 109 -16.03 34.60 -8.03
C GLU A 109 -16.73 35.02 -6.72
N HIS A 110 -16.15 35.94 -5.95
CA HIS A 110 -16.76 36.46 -4.72
C HIS A 110 -18.08 37.18 -4.99
N MET A 111 -18.14 37.91 -6.10
CA MET A 111 -19.31 38.69 -6.47
C MET A 111 -20.47 37.84 -7.00
N ALA A 112 -20.18 36.64 -7.54
CA ALA A 112 -21.17 35.76 -8.15
C ALA A 112 -22.31 35.36 -7.19
N PHE A 113 -22.04 35.32 -5.88
CA PHE A 113 -23.05 34.94 -4.87
C PHE A 113 -23.72 36.14 -4.19
N LYS A 114 -23.45 37.38 -4.59
CA LYS A 114 -23.98 38.60 -3.94
C LYS A 114 -25.32 39.07 -4.49
N GLY A 115 -26.02 38.18 -5.18
CA GLY A 115 -27.34 38.40 -5.75
C GLY A 115 -27.31 38.76 -7.24
N THR A 116 -28.45 38.55 -7.87
CA THR A 116 -28.71 38.77 -9.28
C THR A 116 -29.78 39.86 -9.45
N GLY A 117 -30.11 40.20 -10.69
CA GLY A 117 -31.26 41.06 -10.99
C GLY A 117 -32.59 40.46 -10.52
N ARG A 118 -32.71 39.12 -10.48
CA ARG A 118 -33.95 38.43 -10.06
C ARG A 118 -33.99 38.07 -8.58
N ARG A 119 -32.84 37.84 -7.95
CA ARG A 119 -32.72 37.33 -6.59
C ARG A 119 -31.81 38.22 -5.76
N SER A 120 -32.29 38.65 -4.59
CA SER A 120 -31.38 39.24 -3.60
C SER A 120 -30.41 38.18 -3.08
N GLN A 121 -29.27 38.60 -2.54
CA GLN A 121 -28.29 37.68 -1.94
C GLN A 121 -28.95 36.74 -0.91
N HIS A 122 -29.74 37.29 0.01
CA HIS A 122 -30.40 36.50 1.05
C HIS A 122 -31.43 35.51 0.47
N ALA A 123 -32.19 35.93 -0.55
CA ALA A 123 -33.15 35.04 -1.21
C ALA A 123 -32.43 33.90 -1.94
N LEU A 124 -31.31 34.18 -2.60
CA LEU A 124 -30.47 33.18 -3.27
C LEU A 124 -29.92 32.15 -2.26
N GLU A 125 -29.32 32.62 -1.16
CA GLU A 125 -28.79 31.75 -0.10
C GLU A 125 -29.90 30.87 0.50
N LEU A 126 -31.05 31.46 0.83
CA LEU A 126 -32.20 30.75 1.39
C LEU A 126 -32.81 29.73 0.42
N GLU A 127 -32.88 30.05 -0.87
CA GLU A 127 -33.38 29.13 -1.92
C GLU A 127 -32.46 27.89 -2.02
N VAL A 128 -31.14 28.09 -2.04
CA VAL A 128 -30.15 27.00 -2.07
C VAL A 128 -30.23 26.14 -0.81
N GLU A 129 -30.29 26.76 0.38
CA GLU A 129 -30.40 26.05 1.66
C GLU A 129 -31.71 25.26 1.80
N ASN A 130 -32.85 25.83 1.38
CA ASN A 130 -34.15 25.17 1.45
C ASN A 130 -34.23 23.91 0.58
N MET A 131 -33.48 23.85 -0.52
CA MET A 131 -33.35 22.65 -1.35
C MET A 131 -32.36 21.62 -0.76
N GLY A 132 -31.62 21.98 0.29
CA GLY A 132 -30.50 21.19 0.79
C GLY A 132 -29.36 21.07 -0.24
N ALA A 133 -29.28 22.01 -1.18
CA ALA A 133 -28.25 22.04 -2.21
C ALA A 133 -26.98 22.71 -1.70
N HIS A 134 -25.85 22.36 -2.30
CA HIS A 134 -24.56 23.00 -2.04
C HIS A 134 -24.04 23.63 -3.32
N LEU A 135 -24.09 24.96 -3.38
CA LEU A 135 -23.57 25.78 -4.47
C LEU A 135 -22.15 26.24 -4.13
N ASN A 136 -21.23 26.15 -5.08
CA ASN A 136 -19.84 26.59 -4.89
C ASN A 136 -19.24 27.09 -6.21
N ALA A 137 -18.13 27.82 -6.09
CA ALA A 137 -17.30 28.22 -7.22
C ALA A 137 -15.82 28.10 -6.87
N TYR A 138 -14.98 28.10 -7.90
CA TYR A 138 -13.54 28.33 -7.74
C TYR A 138 -12.95 28.82 -9.06
N THR A 139 -11.86 29.58 -8.93
CA THR A 139 -11.08 30.12 -10.04
C THR A 139 -9.66 29.57 -10.03
N SER A 140 -9.15 29.26 -11.21
CA SER A 140 -7.77 28.82 -11.49
C SER A 140 -7.12 29.77 -12.50
N ARG A 141 -5.91 29.44 -12.96
CA ARG A 141 -5.20 30.21 -13.99
C ARG A 141 -5.91 30.18 -15.35
N GLU A 142 -6.51 29.05 -15.73
CA GLU A 142 -7.17 28.89 -17.05
C GLU A 142 -8.67 28.60 -16.97
N GLN A 143 -9.22 28.36 -15.78
CA GLN A 143 -10.61 27.90 -15.64
C GLN A 143 -11.32 28.56 -14.47
N THR A 144 -12.60 28.84 -14.66
CA THR A 144 -13.51 29.27 -13.59
C THR A 144 -14.72 28.35 -13.60
N VAL A 145 -15.12 27.88 -12.43
CA VAL A 145 -16.13 26.84 -12.28
C VAL A 145 -17.21 27.29 -11.33
N TYR A 146 -18.46 27.12 -11.71
CA TYR A 146 -19.64 27.33 -10.87
C TYR A 146 -20.48 26.07 -10.88
N TYR A 147 -20.67 25.43 -9.73
CA TYR A 147 -21.39 24.16 -9.66
C TYR A 147 -22.28 24.06 -8.43
N ALA A 148 -23.35 23.28 -8.55
CA ALA A 148 -24.29 22.98 -7.49
C ALA A 148 -24.45 21.46 -7.37
N LYS A 149 -24.38 20.96 -6.14
CA LYS A 149 -24.77 19.60 -5.80
C LYS A 149 -26.16 19.63 -5.17
N ALA A 150 -27.12 18.93 -5.76
CA ALA A 150 -28.52 18.97 -5.35
C ALA A 150 -29.18 17.58 -5.46
N PHE A 151 -30.41 17.45 -4.96
CA PHE A 151 -31.23 16.28 -5.24
C PHE A 151 -31.67 16.27 -6.71
N ARG A 152 -31.92 15.08 -7.25
CA ARG A 152 -32.39 14.90 -8.63
C ARG A 152 -33.59 15.79 -9.00
N LYS A 153 -34.57 15.91 -8.09
CA LYS A 153 -35.77 16.74 -8.30
C LYS A 153 -35.49 18.25 -8.42
N ASP A 154 -34.37 18.70 -7.87
CA ASP A 154 -34.01 20.12 -7.74
C ASP A 154 -32.96 20.55 -8.81
N VAL A 155 -32.60 19.65 -9.73
CA VAL A 155 -31.64 19.91 -10.81
C VAL A 155 -32.06 21.10 -11.67
N GLY A 156 -33.34 21.18 -12.05
CA GLY A 156 -33.85 22.31 -12.83
C GLY A 156 -33.68 23.66 -12.13
N ALA A 157 -33.92 23.70 -10.81
CA ALA A 157 -33.72 24.91 -10.01
C ALA A 157 -32.22 25.27 -9.90
N ALA A 158 -31.35 24.27 -9.71
CA ALA A 158 -29.90 24.47 -9.67
C ALA A 158 -29.36 25.05 -10.99
N VAL A 159 -29.82 24.56 -12.14
CA VAL A 159 -29.42 25.09 -13.46
C VAL A 159 -29.94 26.52 -13.66
N ASP A 160 -31.18 26.83 -13.25
CA ASP A 160 -31.72 28.19 -13.29
C ASP A 160 -30.88 29.15 -12.43
N ILE A 161 -30.49 28.74 -11.22
CA ILE A 161 -29.67 29.55 -10.31
C ILE A 161 -28.30 29.82 -10.94
N ILE A 162 -27.61 28.80 -11.45
CA ILE A 162 -26.28 28.97 -12.07
C ILE A 162 -26.37 29.88 -13.30
N SER A 163 -27.38 29.69 -14.14
CA SER A 163 -27.63 30.55 -15.30
C SER A 163 -27.84 32.01 -14.90
N ASP A 164 -28.62 32.26 -13.84
CA ASP A 164 -28.90 33.59 -13.35
C ASP A 164 -27.67 34.29 -12.78
N ILE A 165 -26.84 33.55 -12.03
CA ILE A 165 -25.59 34.03 -11.47
C ILE A 165 -24.62 34.45 -12.58
N LEU A 166 -24.49 33.63 -13.62
CA LEU A 166 -23.54 33.89 -14.70
C LEU A 166 -23.94 35.05 -15.61
N GLN A 167 -25.24 35.24 -15.85
CA GLN A 167 -25.73 36.22 -16.83
C GLN A 167 -26.26 37.52 -16.21
N ASN A 168 -26.89 37.44 -15.03
CA ASN A 168 -27.66 38.54 -14.46
C ASN A 168 -27.12 39.00 -13.10
N SER A 169 -25.82 38.78 -12.82
CA SER A 169 -25.18 39.27 -11.59
C SER A 169 -25.27 40.80 -11.50
N LYS A 170 -25.74 41.32 -10.35
CA LYS A 170 -25.98 42.76 -10.17
C LYS A 170 -24.68 43.58 -10.17
N LEU A 171 -23.58 42.98 -9.67
CA LEU A 171 -22.27 43.61 -9.49
C LEU A 171 -22.39 45.01 -8.86
N ASP A 172 -23.09 45.10 -7.74
CA ASP A 172 -23.36 46.38 -7.05
C ASP A 172 -22.08 47.00 -6.51
N ALA A 173 -21.84 48.30 -6.75
CA ALA A 173 -20.62 48.96 -6.32
C ALA A 173 -20.40 48.92 -4.80
N SER A 174 -21.49 48.98 -4.00
CA SER A 174 -21.37 48.86 -2.55
C SER A 174 -21.00 47.45 -2.10
N ALA A 175 -21.42 46.42 -2.86
CA ALA A 175 -21.04 45.04 -2.61
C ALA A 175 -19.58 44.79 -3.02
N VAL A 176 -19.12 45.39 -4.13
CA VAL A 176 -17.71 45.35 -4.55
C VAL A 176 -16.81 45.88 -3.45
N GLU A 177 -17.09 47.06 -2.88
CA GLU A 177 -16.25 47.60 -1.80
C GLU A 177 -16.28 46.74 -0.53
N ARG A 178 -17.43 46.15 -0.17
CA ARG A 178 -17.50 45.22 0.97
C ARG A 178 -16.69 43.94 0.74
N GLU A 179 -16.76 43.36 -0.45
CA GLU A 179 -16.00 42.15 -0.78
C GLU A 179 -14.51 42.40 -0.92
N ARG A 180 -14.11 43.63 -1.29
CA ARG A 180 -12.69 44.02 -1.33
C ARG A 180 -12.00 43.77 0.02
N ASP A 181 -12.63 44.18 1.12
CA ASP A 181 -12.09 43.95 2.47
C ASP A 181 -12.07 42.46 2.86
N VAL A 182 -12.98 41.65 2.30
CA VAL A 182 -12.97 40.19 2.51
C VAL A 182 -11.80 39.56 1.75
N ILE A 183 -11.61 39.93 0.49
CA ILE A 183 -10.52 39.43 -0.37
C ILE A 183 -9.15 39.84 0.19
N LEU A 184 -9.00 41.07 0.69
CA LEU A 184 -7.75 41.51 1.32
C LEU A 184 -7.41 40.69 2.58
N ARG A 185 -8.41 40.34 3.39
CA ARG A 185 -8.22 39.46 4.55
C ARG A 185 -7.91 38.02 4.12
N GLU A 186 -8.55 37.55 3.05
CA GLU A 186 -8.25 36.24 2.49
C GLU A 186 -6.81 36.16 1.97
N GLN A 187 -6.34 37.19 1.27
CA GLN A 187 -4.93 37.30 0.86
C GLN A 187 -4.00 37.17 2.07
N GLU A 188 -4.29 37.87 3.17
CA GLU A 188 -3.50 37.79 4.41
C GLU A 188 -3.51 36.37 5.03
N GLU A 189 -4.57 35.59 4.84
CA GLU A 189 -4.63 34.19 5.29
C GLU A 189 -3.94 33.22 4.32
N VAL A 190 -3.99 33.49 3.01
CA VAL A 190 -3.28 32.71 1.98
C VAL A 190 -1.77 32.91 2.09
N ASP A 191 -1.30 34.11 2.44
CA ASP A 191 0.11 34.43 2.66
C ASP A 191 0.72 33.58 3.80
N LYS A 192 -0.11 33.02 4.69
CA LYS A 192 0.33 32.08 5.74
C LYS A 192 0.45 30.63 5.24
N GLN A 193 -0.08 30.32 4.07
CA GLN A 193 0.00 28.99 3.44
C GLN A 193 1.23 28.92 2.54
N LEU A 194 2.36 28.55 3.15
CA LEU A 194 3.69 28.58 2.51
C LEU A 194 3.77 27.80 1.20
N GLU A 195 3.06 26.66 1.10
CA GLU A 195 2.99 25.86 -0.14
C GLU A 195 2.45 26.70 -1.31
N GLU A 196 1.31 27.38 -1.12
CA GLU A 196 0.68 28.21 -2.15
C GLU A 196 1.57 29.39 -2.53
N VAL A 197 2.17 30.05 -1.54
CA VAL A 197 3.09 31.18 -1.75
C VAL A 197 4.30 30.75 -2.59
N VAL A 198 4.91 29.60 -2.27
CA VAL A 198 6.05 29.08 -3.03
C VAL A 198 5.63 28.71 -4.45
N PHE A 199 4.45 28.09 -4.66
CA PHE A 199 3.97 27.79 -6.00
C PHE A 199 3.65 29.05 -6.81
N ASP A 200 3.07 30.09 -6.20
CA ASP A 200 2.82 31.36 -6.91
C ASP A 200 4.13 32.04 -7.33
N HIS A 201 5.13 32.03 -6.46
CA HIS A 201 6.48 32.47 -6.81
C HIS A 201 7.12 31.62 -7.90
N LEU A 202 6.95 30.29 -7.85
CA LEU A 202 7.44 29.38 -8.88
C LEU A 202 6.85 29.69 -10.26
N HIS A 203 5.53 29.93 -10.34
CA HIS A 203 4.90 30.33 -11.60
C HIS A 203 5.40 31.69 -12.09
N ALA A 204 5.54 32.66 -11.18
CA ALA A 204 6.02 34.00 -11.52
C ALA A 204 7.43 33.98 -12.11
N VAL A 205 8.33 33.16 -11.57
CA VAL A 205 9.70 33.02 -12.09
C VAL A 205 9.79 32.09 -13.31
N ALA A 206 8.97 31.05 -13.40
CA ALA A 206 8.97 30.19 -14.58
C ALA A 206 8.41 30.88 -15.84
N TYR A 207 7.46 31.82 -15.66
CA TYR A 207 6.74 32.49 -16.75
C TYR A 207 6.83 34.01 -16.62
N GLN A 208 8.05 34.53 -16.44
CA GLN A 208 8.29 35.95 -16.22
C GLN A 208 7.69 36.81 -17.34
N GLY A 209 7.00 37.88 -16.96
CA GLY A 209 6.40 38.84 -17.89
C GLY A 209 5.28 38.26 -18.77
N GLN A 210 4.83 37.03 -18.50
CA GLN A 210 3.81 36.34 -19.28
C GLN A 210 2.54 36.11 -18.46
N PRO A 211 1.36 35.96 -19.11
CA PRO A 211 0.10 35.82 -18.40
C PRO A 211 0.03 34.71 -17.37
N LEU A 212 0.72 33.58 -17.62
CA LEU A 212 0.71 32.41 -16.75
C LEU A 212 1.53 32.63 -15.45
N GLY A 213 2.42 33.62 -15.43
CA GLY A 213 3.20 34.00 -14.24
C GLY A 213 2.42 34.82 -13.23
N ARG A 214 1.21 35.29 -13.57
CA ARG A 214 0.36 36.06 -12.66
C ARG A 214 -0.26 35.16 -11.59
N THR A 215 -0.37 35.69 -10.39
CA THR A 215 -1.12 35.07 -9.28
C THR A 215 -2.62 35.11 -9.55
N ILE A 216 -3.39 34.20 -8.96
CA ILE A 216 -4.84 34.15 -9.13
C ILE A 216 -5.53 35.32 -8.41
N LEU A 217 -5.10 35.64 -7.19
CA LEU A 217 -5.65 36.72 -6.38
C LEU A 217 -5.31 38.12 -6.92
N GLY A 218 -4.13 38.24 -7.54
CA GLY A 218 -3.59 39.50 -8.01
C GLY A 218 -2.93 40.33 -6.89
N PRO A 219 -2.11 41.33 -7.25
CA PRO A 219 -1.40 42.12 -6.26
C PRO A 219 -2.37 43.04 -5.50
N LYS A 220 -2.08 43.29 -4.22
CA LYS A 220 -2.87 44.19 -3.35
C LYS A 220 -3.18 45.55 -3.98
N LYS A 221 -2.22 46.11 -4.73
CA LYS A 221 -2.41 47.38 -5.45
C LYS A 221 -3.55 47.30 -6.48
N ASN A 222 -3.64 46.20 -7.23
CA ASN A 222 -4.69 45.99 -8.22
C ASN A 222 -6.03 45.69 -7.53
N ILE A 223 -6.02 44.87 -6.49
CA ILE A 223 -7.22 44.60 -5.68
C ILE A 223 -7.81 45.91 -5.14
N LEU A 224 -7.00 46.91 -4.81
CA LEU A 224 -7.49 48.23 -4.39
C LEU A 224 -8.03 49.10 -5.54
N SER A 225 -7.60 48.87 -6.77
CA SER A 225 -7.99 49.69 -7.93
C SER A 225 -9.11 49.10 -8.78
N ILE A 226 -9.39 47.79 -8.69
CA ILE A 226 -10.43 47.10 -9.48
C ILE A 226 -11.80 47.71 -9.20
N LYS A 227 -12.49 48.13 -10.26
CA LYS A 227 -13.85 48.70 -10.22
C LYS A 227 -14.87 47.73 -10.82
N ARG A 228 -16.15 48.06 -10.61
CA ARG A 228 -17.28 47.35 -11.21
C ARG A 228 -17.14 47.19 -12.72
N ASP A 229 -16.74 48.25 -13.43
CA ASP A 229 -16.68 48.23 -14.90
C ASP A 229 -15.60 47.29 -15.44
N ASP A 230 -14.54 47.03 -14.65
CA ASP A 230 -13.52 46.03 -14.97
C ASP A 230 -14.11 44.61 -14.90
N LEU A 231 -14.95 44.34 -13.87
CA LEU A 231 -15.66 43.06 -13.72
C LEU A 231 -16.64 42.84 -14.88
N VAL A 232 -17.41 43.86 -15.25
CA VAL A 232 -18.35 43.80 -16.38
C VAL A 232 -17.61 43.53 -17.67
N SER A 233 -16.54 44.26 -17.95
CA SER A 233 -15.72 44.08 -19.15
C SER A 233 -15.13 42.67 -19.24
N TYR A 234 -14.70 42.12 -18.10
CA TYR A 234 -14.17 40.76 -18.04
C TYR A 234 -15.23 39.70 -18.34
N VAL A 235 -16.45 39.84 -17.78
CA VAL A 235 -17.59 38.96 -18.09
C VAL A 235 -17.94 39.05 -19.58
N GLU A 236 -18.10 40.24 -20.13
CA GLU A 236 -18.46 40.44 -21.54
C GLU A 236 -17.44 39.83 -22.50
N SER A 237 -16.15 39.87 -22.14
CA SER A 237 -15.06 39.38 -22.99
C SER A 237 -14.81 37.88 -22.87
N ASN A 238 -15.10 37.28 -21.70
CA ASN A 238 -14.68 35.91 -21.39
C ASN A 238 -15.83 34.93 -21.15
N TYR A 239 -17.00 35.38 -20.73
CA TYR A 239 -18.14 34.53 -20.40
C TYR A 239 -19.04 34.38 -21.63
N THR A 240 -18.49 33.80 -22.70
CA THR A 240 -19.18 33.53 -23.96
C THR A 240 -19.55 32.05 -24.10
N ALA A 241 -20.62 31.75 -24.84
CA ALA A 241 -21.16 30.40 -24.98
C ALA A 241 -20.13 29.39 -25.52
N ASP A 242 -19.28 29.81 -26.47
CA ASP A 242 -18.24 28.98 -27.10
C ASP A 242 -17.09 28.58 -26.16
N ARG A 243 -16.97 29.25 -25.00
CA ARG A 243 -15.96 28.98 -23.96
C ARG A 243 -16.53 28.23 -22.75
N MET A 244 -17.79 27.81 -22.81
CA MET A 244 -18.50 27.22 -21.68
C MET A 244 -18.91 25.77 -21.92
N VAL A 245 -18.85 24.99 -20.85
CA VAL A 245 -19.37 23.62 -20.80
C VAL A 245 -20.33 23.49 -19.63
N LEU A 246 -21.60 23.21 -19.91
CA LEU A 246 -22.57 22.79 -18.90
C LEU A 246 -22.45 21.28 -18.68
N VAL A 247 -22.12 20.87 -17.46
CA VAL A 247 -21.93 19.48 -17.08
C VAL A 247 -23.01 19.03 -16.10
N GLY A 248 -23.56 17.83 -16.30
CA GLY A 248 -24.46 17.19 -15.34
C GLY A 248 -24.09 15.72 -15.06
N THR A 249 -23.92 15.35 -13.79
CA THR A 249 -23.57 13.98 -13.39
C THR A 249 -24.47 13.48 -12.27
N GLY A 250 -24.72 12.17 -12.24
CA GLY A 250 -25.60 11.55 -11.25
C GLY A 250 -27.03 11.42 -11.74
N GLY A 251 -28.01 11.77 -10.90
CA GLY A 251 -29.44 11.69 -11.22
C GLY A 251 -29.91 12.77 -12.20
N VAL A 252 -29.30 12.88 -13.39
CA VAL A 252 -29.63 13.84 -14.45
C VAL A 252 -29.75 13.10 -15.78
N ASP A 253 -30.77 13.40 -16.57
CA ASP A 253 -30.92 12.91 -17.94
C ASP A 253 -30.32 13.89 -18.96
N HIS A 254 -29.72 13.38 -20.05
CA HIS A 254 -29.09 14.25 -21.06
C HIS A 254 -30.09 15.18 -21.74
N ARG A 255 -31.29 14.68 -22.10
CA ARG A 255 -32.32 15.46 -22.79
C ARG A 255 -32.90 16.52 -21.85
N GLU A 256 -33.16 16.15 -20.61
CA GLU A 256 -33.61 17.09 -19.58
C GLU A 256 -32.61 18.25 -19.41
N LEU A 257 -31.31 17.94 -19.30
CA LEU A 257 -30.29 18.99 -19.19
C LEU A 257 -30.18 19.82 -20.46
N GLN A 258 -30.34 19.22 -21.64
CA GLN A 258 -30.32 19.94 -22.91
C GLN A 258 -31.49 20.91 -23.05
N GLU A 259 -32.69 20.53 -22.62
CA GLU A 259 -33.87 21.40 -22.59
C GLU A 259 -33.67 22.56 -21.62
N LEU A 260 -33.16 22.29 -20.42
CA LEU A 260 -32.80 23.32 -19.44
C LEU A 260 -31.72 24.26 -20.00
N ALA A 261 -30.69 23.72 -20.65
CA ALA A 261 -29.63 24.50 -21.25
C ALA A 261 -30.16 25.43 -22.35
N THR A 262 -31.02 24.90 -23.22
CA THR A 262 -31.67 25.68 -24.28
C THR A 262 -32.54 26.80 -23.70
N LYS A 263 -33.30 26.51 -22.64
CA LYS A 263 -34.15 27.50 -21.97
C LYS A 263 -33.35 28.61 -21.29
N HIS A 264 -32.24 28.27 -20.63
CA HIS A 264 -31.55 29.17 -19.72
C HIS A 264 -30.27 29.81 -20.29
N PHE A 265 -29.66 29.23 -21.32
CA PHE A 265 -28.36 29.67 -21.85
C PHE A 265 -28.34 29.96 -23.35
N ALA A 266 -29.44 29.77 -24.08
CA ALA A 266 -29.47 30.05 -25.53
C ALA A 266 -29.21 31.53 -25.87
N SER A 267 -29.46 32.44 -24.93
CA SER A 267 -29.22 33.88 -25.08
C SER A 267 -27.77 34.32 -24.80
N LEU A 268 -26.89 33.40 -24.36
CA LEU A 268 -25.50 33.75 -24.09
C LEU A 268 -24.82 34.32 -25.35
N PRO A 269 -24.01 35.39 -25.20
CA PRO A 269 -23.24 35.93 -26.30
C PRO A 269 -22.21 34.90 -26.77
N VAL A 270 -21.93 34.91 -28.06
CA VAL A 270 -20.85 34.14 -28.67
C VAL A 270 -19.66 35.08 -28.88
N SER A 271 -18.44 34.60 -28.67
CA SER A 271 -17.26 35.42 -28.91
C SER A 271 -17.19 35.89 -30.37
N SER A 272 -16.53 37.02 -30.61
CA SER A 272 -16.37 37.58 -31.95
C SER A 272 -15.53 36.69 -32.88
N SER A 273 -14.73 35.79 -32.32
CA SER A 273 -13.92 34.81 -33.04
C SER A 273 -13.98 33.47 -32.31
N PRO A 274 -15.05 32.67 -32.54
CA PRO A 274 -15.26 31.42 -31.82
C PRO A 274 -14.15 30.43 -32.10
N ILE A 275 -13.51 29.96 -31.05
CA ILE A 275 -12.50 28.92 -31.09
C ILE A 275 -13.07 27.69 -30.41
N ALA A 276 -12.91 26.52 -31.02
CA ALA A 276 -13.39 25.28 -30.44
C ALA A 276 -12.65 24.98 -29.13
N LEU A 277 -13.38 24.46 -28.14
CA LEU A 277 -12.83 24.03 -26.85
C LEU A 277 -11.58 23.14 -27.02
N GLY A 278 -10.61 23.33 -26.14
CA GLY A 278 -9.31 22.65 -26.18
C GLY A 278 -8.33 23.12 -27.27
N GLN A 279 -8.67 24.18 -28.02
CA GLN A 279 -7.71 24.89 -28.87
C GLN A 279 -7.12 26.10 -28.11
N LYS A 280 -5.98 26.59 -28.57
CA LYS A 280 -5.26 27.66 -27.90
C LYS A 280 -5.91 29.02 -28.17
N HIS A 281 -6.38 29.69 -27.12
CA HIS A 281 -6.86 31.07 -27.17
C HIS A 281 -5.73 32.11 -27.05
N HIS A 282 -4.52 31.68 -26.69
CA HIS A 282 -3.38 32.56 -26.42
C HIS A 282 -2.11 32.06 -27.14
N PRO A 283 -1.12 32.94 -27.36
CA PRO A 283 0.21 32.55 -27.80
C PRO A 283 0.85 31.52 -26.85
N LYS A 284 1.78 30.72 -27.39
CA LYS A 284 2.52 29.75 -26.57
C LYS A 284 3.30 30.49 -25.48
N THR A 285 3.11 30.10 -24.23
CA THR A 285 3.92 30.56 -23.10
C THR A 285 5.30 29.90 -23.16
N GLU A 286 6.34 30.67 -22.92
CA GLU A 286 7.74 30.24 -22.85
C GLU A 286 8.15 30.03 -21.40
N PHE A 287 8.79 28.90 -21.10
CA PHE A 287 9.40 28.65 -19.81
C PHE A 287 10.78 29.30 -19.74
N VAL A 288 11.05 30.04 -18.66
CA VAL A 288 12.32 30.71 -18.41
C VAL A 288 12.99 30.12 -17.18
N GLY A 289 14.24 29.68 -17.35
CA GLY A 289 15.09 29.25 -16.24
C GLY A 289 15.48 30.41 -15.33
N SER A 290 15.00 30.43 -14.09
CA SER A 290 15.32 31.49 -13.15
C SER A 290 15.02 31.08 -11.70
N GLU A 291 15.34 31.95 -10.74
CA GLU A 291 15.04 31.69 -9.34
C GLU A 291 14.55 32.91 -8.56
N VAL A 292 13.82 32.65 -7.48
CA VAL A 292 13.52 33.60 -6.42
C VAL A 292 13.79 32.98 -5.06
N ARG A 293 14.47 33.75 -4.20
CA ARG A 293 14.86 33.35 -2.85
C ARG A 293 14.36 34.38 -1.86
N ILE A 294 13.41 33.98 -1.02
CA ILE A 294 12.84 34.82 0.03
C ILE A 294 13.34 34.26 1.36
N ARG A 295 14.52 34.77 1.76
CA ARG A 295 15.17 34.35 2.99
C ARG A 295 14.47 35.00 4.19
N ASP A 296 14.00 34.16 5.10
CA ASP A 296 13.48 34.55 6.41
C ASP A 296 14.07 33.64 7.49
N ASP A 297 15.03 34.19 8.23
CA ASP A 297 15.78 33.49 9.28
C ASP A 297 14.94 33.21 10.53
N THR A 298 13.74 33.80 10.64
CA THR A 298 12.83 33.60 11.78
C THR A 298 11.94 32.36 11.64
N MET A 299 11.86 31.79 10.43
CA MET A 299 11.09 30.58 10.15
C MET A 299 11.83 29.31 10.59
N ASN A 300 11.11 28.23 10.87
CA ASN A 300 11.74 26.97 11.31
C ASN A 300 12.09 26.01 10.15
N THR A 301 11.57 26.26 8.95
CA THR A 301 11.71 25.36 7.80
C THR A 301 12.11 26.12 6.54
N ALA A 302 12.83 25.41 5.67
CA ALA A 302 13.02 25.74 4.27
C ALA A 302 11.88 25.14 3.44
N ASN A 303 11.25 25.95 2.59
CA ASN A 303 10.21 25.50 1.65
C ASN A 303 10.72 25.78 0.25
N ILE A 304 11.00 24.74 -0.54
CA ILE A 304 11.75 24.84 -1.79
C ILE A 304 10.97 24.10 -2.88
N ALA A 305 10.60 24.80 -3.96
CA ALA A 305 10.10 24.21 -5.18
C ALA A 305 11.15 24.31 -6.30
N ILE A 306 11.37 23.20 -7.00
CA ILE A 306 12.24 23.12 -8.19
C ILE A 306 11.41 22.51 -9.31
N ALA A 307 11.40 23.14 -10.48
CA ALA A 307 10.65 22.65 -11.64
C ALA A 307 11.41 22.83 -12.96
N VAL A 308 11.06 22.00 -13.93
CA VAL A 308 11.35 22.17 -15.37
C VAL A 308 10.07 22.53 -16.14
N GLU A 309 10.22 22.87 -17.41
CA GLU A 309 9.08 22.96 -18.33
C GLU A 309 8.38 21.60 -18.41
N GLY A 310 7.10 21.59 -18.03
CA GLY A 310 6.18 20.47 -18.21
C GLY A 310 5.54 20.48 -19.59
N VAL A 311 4.41 19.79 -19.72
CA VAL A 311 3.69 19.68 -21.00
C VAL A 311 2.24 20.08 -20.86
N GLY A 312 1.67 20.60 -21.95
CA GLY A 312 0.25 20.89 -22.01
C GLY A 312 -0.63 19.65 -22.15
N TRP A 313 -1.93 19.81 -21.88
CA TRP A 313 -2.92 18.73 -21.81
C TRP A 313 -3.01 17.86 -23.06
N ARG A 314 -2.69 18.41 -24.24
CA ARG A 314 -2.77 17.73 -25.54
C ARG A 314 -1.45 17.10 -25.99
N SER A 315 -0.39 17.27 -25.21
CA SER A 315 0.92 16.69 -25.54
C SER A 315 0.85 15.17 -25.54
N PRO A 316 1.49 14.48 -26.51
CA PRO A 316 1.64 13.02 -26.44
C PRO A 316 2.46 12.59 -25.20
N ASP A 317 3.28 13.50 -24.66
CA ASP A 317 4.12 13.26 -23.49
C ASP A 317 3.36 13.44 -22.15
N TYR A 318 2.06 13.82 -22.17
CA TYR A 318 1.27 14.07 -20.96
C TYR A 318 1.20 12.88 -20.00
N PHE A 319 0.74 11.71 -20.46
CA PHE A 319 0.69 10.51 -19.61
C PHE A 319 2.06 9.98 -19.21
N PRO A 320 3.09 9.96 -20.09
CA PRO A 320 4.46 9.68 -19.68
C PRO A 320 4.96 10.57 -18.53
N MET A 321 4.68 11.88 -18.54
CA MET A 321 5.07 12.79 -17.46
C MET A 321 4.33 12.52 -16.14
N LEU A 322 3.06 12.11 -16.20
CA LEU A 322 2.33 11.64 -15.00
C LEU A 322 2.89 10.33 -14.45
N VAL A 323 3.28 9.38 -15.31
CA VAL A 323 3.94 8.15 -14.86
C VAL A 323 5.30 8.49 -14.25
N MET A 324 6.06 9.39 -14.86
CA MET A 324 7.35 9.86 -14.32
C MET A 324 7.19 10.54 -12.95
N GLN A 325 6.14 11.35 -12.75
CA GLN A 325 5.79 11.91 -11.43
C GLN A 325 5.44 10.80 -10.42
N SER A 326 4.68 9.79 -10.84
CA SER A 326 4.33 8.64 -10.00
C SER A 326 5.54 7.78 -9.61
N ILE A 327 6.58 7.69 -10.47
CA ILE A 327 7.86 7.04 -10.14
C ILE A 327 8.57 7.79 -8.99
N MET A 328 8.62 9.12 -9.06
CA MET A 328 9.18 9.97 -7.99
C MET A 328 8.36 9.85 -6.70
N GLY A 329 7.04 9.85 -6.84
CA GLY A 329 6.09 9.70 -5.74
C GLY A 329 6.05 10.91 -4.80
N ASN A 330 5.39 10.71 -3.66
CA ASN A 330 5.31 11.66 -2.56
C ASN A 330 5.81 10.99 -1.29
N TRP A 331 6.33 11.78 -0.35
CA TRP A 331 6.82 11.29 0.91
C TRP A 331 6.58 12.30 2.03
N ASP A 332 6.23 11.80 3.21
CA ASP A 332 6.03 12.63 4.39
C ASP A 332 6.46 11.80 5.61
N ARG A 333 7.29 12.40 6.47
CA ARG A 333 7.83 11.75 7.67
C ARG A 333 6.75 11.26 8.65
N SER A 334 5.55 11.86 8.59
CA SER A 334 4.42 11.51 9.46
C SER A 334 3.68 10.25 9.03
N LEU A 335 3.98 9.72 7.83
CA LEU A 335 3.40 8.47 7.36
C LEU A 335 3.94 7.31 8.23
N GLY A 336 3.04 6.46 8.75
CA GLY A 336 3.41 5.33 9.60
C GLY A 336 4.33 4.29 8.92
N ALA A 337 4.50 4.37 7.59
CA ALA A 337 5.41 3.57 6.79
C ALA A 337 6.36 4.43 5.94
N ALA A 338 6.70 5.65 6.40
CA ALA A 338 7.61 6.57 5.70
C ALA A 338 8.94 5.93 5.22
N PRO A 339 9.65 5.09 6.02
CA PRO A 339 10.91 4.48 5.54
C PRO A 339 10.69 3.33 4.56
N LEU A 340 9.45 2.84 4.41
CA LEU A 340 9.10 1.68 3.58
C LEU A 340 8.47 2.09 2.24
N LEU A 341 8.43 3.39 1.93
CA LEU A 341 7.91 3.87 0.65
C LEU A 341 8.84 3.45 -0.50
N SER A 342 8.23 3.00 -1.59
CA SER A 342 8.91 2.30 -2.67
C SER A 342 9.73 3.19 -3.61
N SER A 343 9.58 4.51 -3.54
CA SER A 343 10.37 5.46 -4.33
C SER A 343 11.80 5.53 -3.78
N ARG A 344 12.78 5.58 -4.68
CA ARG A 344 14.20 5.67 -4.29
C ARG A 344 14.48 6.98 -3.54
N LEU A 345 13.91 8.09 -4.01
CA LEU A 345 14.05 9.38 -3.36
C LEU A 345 13.49 9.33 -1.92
N SER A 346 12.34 8.67 -1.72
CA SER A 346 11.77 8.46 -0.38
C SER A 346 12.73 7.77 0.57
N ARG A 347 13.40 6.71 0.09
CA ARG A 347 14.40 5.99 0.89
C ARG A 347 15.59 6.86 1.23
N ASP A 348 16.16 7.57 0.25
CA ASP A 348 17.35 8.39 0.45
C ASP A 348 17.06 9.57 1.39
N ILE A 349 15.91 10.24 1.23
CA ILE A 349 15.44 11.32 2.10
C ILE A 349 15.17 10.80 3.53
N SER A 350 14.50 9.64 3.66
CA SER A 350 14.18 9.06 4.97
C SER A 350 15.40 8.54 5.71
N ALA A 351 16.36 7.93 5.01
CA ALA A 351 17.56 7.36 5.62
C ALA A 351 18.48 8.43 6.22
N HIS A 352 18.59 9.58 5.55
CA HIS A 352 19.48 10.67 5.97
C HIS A 352 18.72 11.84 6.64
N SER A 353 17.41 11.71 6.86
CA SER A 353 16.56 12.74 7.47
C SER A 353 16.71 14.13 6.79
N LEU A 354 16.65 14.15 5.45
CA LEU A 354 16.97 15.35 4.66
C LEU A 354 15.80 16.33 4.52
N ALA A 355 14.56 15.84 4.64
CA ALA A 355 13.36 16.65 4.52
C ALA A 355 12.29 16.15 5.50
N ASN A 356 11.31 17.01 5.80
CA ASN A 356 10.09 16.67 6.50
C ASN A 356 9.08 16.01 5.56
N SER A 357 8.98 16.54 4.34
CA SER A 357 8.14 16.01 3.28
C SER A 357 8.63 16.44 1.91
N PHE A 358 8.25 15.67 0.89
CA PHE A 358 8.34 16.09 -0.49
C PHE A 358 7.10 15.68 -1.28
N MET A 359 6.75 16.50 -2.26
CA MET A 359 5.68 16.24 -3.20
C MET A 359 6.18 16.43 -4.63
N SER A 360 6.15 15.36 -5.43
CA SER A 360 6.36 15.49 -6.87
C SER A 360 5.07 15.95 -7.54
N PHE A 361 5.15 16.96 -8.41
CA PHE A 361 4.00 17.54 -9.08
C PHE A 361 4.17 17.58 -10.60
N SER A 362 3.03 17.45 -11.29
CA SER A 362 2.91 17.62 -12.74
C SER A 362 1.67 18.47 -13.01
N THR A 363 1.89 19.75 -13.26
CA THR A 363 0.84 20.74 -13.57
C THR A 363 0.84 20.99 -15.06
N SER A 364 -0.29 20.79 -15.72
CA SER A 364 -0.45 21.03 -17.16
C SER A 364 -1.38 22.21 -17.41
N TYR A 365 -1.08 22.96 -18.47
CA TYR A 365 -1.90 24.04 -19.01
C TYR A 365 -2.23 23.75 -20.48
N SER A 366 -2.99 24.62 -21.13
CA SER A 366 -3.39 24.46 -22.53
C SER A 366 -2.20 24.24 -23.50
N ASP A 367 -1.04 24.83 -23.22
CA ASP A 367 0.12 24.90 -24.13
C ASP A 367 1.49 24.56 -23.52
N THR A 368 1.63 24.60 -22.19
CA THR A 368 2.85 24.31 -21.43
C THR A 368 2.48 23.66 -20.08
N GLY A 369 3.44 23.50 -19.17
CA GLY A 369 3.21 22.97 -17.83
C GLY A 369 4.41 23.17 -16.92
N LEU A 370 4.27 22.77 -15.66
CA LEU A 370 5.39 22.66 -14.72
C LEU A 370 5.48 21.23 -14.22
N TRP A 371 6.68 20.67 -14.24
CA TRP A 371 6.95 19.37 -13.64
C TRP A 371 8.10 19.52 -12.67
N GLY A 372 7.94 19.04 -11.44
CA GLY A 372 8.91 19.35 -10.41
C GLY A 372 8.67 18.67 -9.08
N ILE A 373 9.34 19.19 -8.06
CA ILE A 373 9.24 18.75 -6.68
C ILE A 373 9.12 19.94 -5.74
N TYR A 374 8.32 19.77 -4.70
CA TYR A 374 8.21 20.68 -3.56
C TYR A 374 8.75 19.98 -2.32
N LEU A 375 9.75 20.58 -1.68
CA LEU A 375 10.48 20.07 -0.52
C LEU A 375 10.20 20.98 0.68
N VAL A 376 9.93 20.38 1.83
CA VAL A 376 9.89 21.08 3.12
C VAL A 376 10.93 20.44 4.03
N SER A 377 11.88 21.21 4.56
CA SER A 377 12.93 20.69 5.44
C SER A 377 13.24 21.60 6.62
N GLU A 378 13.33 21.02 7.80
CA GLU A 378 13.91 21.63 9.01
C GLU A 378 15.41 21.32 9.14
N ASN A 379 15.97 20.43 8.30
CA ASN A 379 17.39 20.10 8.28
C ASN A 379 18.17 21.10 7.42
N LEU A 380 18.44 22.26 8.00
CA LEU A 380 19.01 23.42 7.30
C LEU A 380 20.46 23.24 6.85
N MET A 381 21.19 22.32 7.48
CA MET A 381 22.61 22.07 7.20
C MET A 381 22.83 21.20 5.96
N ASN A 382 21.82 20.41 5.58
CA ASN A 382 21.90 19.42 4.49
C ASN A 382 20.85 19.70 3.39
N LEU A 383 20.48 20.97 3.20
CA LEU A 383 19.55 21.36 2.12
C LEU A 383 20.15 21.11 0.74
N ASP A 384 21.46 21.28 0.61
CA ASP A 384 22.23 20.93 -0.58
C ASP A 384 22.15 19.44 -0.91
N ASP A 385 22.30 18.55 0.07
CA ASP A 385 22.10 17.12 -0.10
C ASP A 385 20.66 16.80 -0.55
N ALA A 386 19.65 17.39 0.10
CA ALA A 386 18.24 17.17 -0.26
C ALA A 386 17.96 17.49 -1.74
N VAL A 387 18.49 18.62 -2.22
CA VAL A 387 18.40 19.02 -3.63
C VAL A 387 19.24 18.11 -4.52
N HIS A 388 20.46 17.77 -4.11
CA HIS A 388 21.34 16.89 -4.88
C HIS A 388 20.72 15.51 -5.11
N PHE A 389 20.23 14.84 -4.05
CA PHE A 389 19.55 13.54 -4.16
C PHE A 389 18.31 13.62 -5.06
N THR A 390 17.57 14.72 -4.99
CA THR A 390 16.42 14.97 -5.86
C THR A 390 16.82 15.04 -7.34
N LEU A 391 17.81 15.87 -7.67
CA LEU A 391 18.25 16.06 -9.05
C LEU A 391 19.00 14.83 -9.60
N ARG A 392 19.70 14.10 -8.73
CA ARG A 392 20.32 12.82 -9.07
C ARG A 392 19.27 11.80 -9.51
N GLU A 393 18.14 11.73 -8.81
CA GLU A 393 17.03 10.85 -9.23
C GLU A 393 16.39 11.33 -10.54
N TRP A 394 16.31 12.64 -10.81
CA TRP A 394 15.88 13.17 -12.10
C TRP A 394 16.81 12.75 -13.24
N ALA A 395 18.13 12.93 -13.05
CA ALA A 395 19.14 12.52 -14.02
C ALA A 395 19.14 10.99 -14.25
N ARG A 396 18.96 10.20 -13.20
CA ARG A 396 18.87 8.73 -13.28
C ARG A 396 17.71 8.28 -14.17
N MET A 397 16.55 8.95 -14.12
CA MET A 397 15.40 8.60 -14.97
C MET A 397 15.71 8.73 -16.46
N SER A 398 16.70 9.55 -16.84
CA SER A 398 17.17 9.66 -18.23
C SER A 398 18.01 8.47 -18.67
N VAL A 399 18.61 7.72 -17.74
CA VAL A 399 19.56 6.63 -18.05
C VAL A 399 18.97 5.25 -17.78
N GLY A 400 18.36 5.04 -16.61
CA GLY A 400 18.01 3.70 -16.14
C GLY A 400 16.84 3.60 -15.17
N PRO A 401 15.61 4.00 -15.54
CA PRO A 401 14.39 3.55 -14.86
C PRO A 401 14.21 2.04 -15.08
N THR A 402 13.74 1.33 -14.05
CA THR A 402 13.50 -0.12 -14.14
C THR A 402 12.06 -0.42 -14.58
N ASP A 403 11.82 -1.58 -15.21
CA ASP A 403 10.46 -1.99 -15.58
C ASP A 403 9.55 -2.10 -14.36
N ALA A 404 10.07 -2.60 -13.23
CA ALA A 404 9.32 -2.69 -11.98
C ALA A 404 8.91 -1.32 -11.42
N GLU A 405 9.77 -0.30 -11.52
CA GLU A 405 9.44 1.08 -11.13
C GLU A 405 8.30 1.63 -12.00
N VAL A 406 8.38 1.41 -13.31
CA VAL A 406 7.38 1.88 -14.27
C VAL A 406 6.04 1.17 -14.08
N GLU A 407 6.02 -0.16 -13.95
CA GLU A 407 4.77 -0.92 -13.76
C GLU A 407 4.08 -0.60 -12.42
N ARG A 408 4.87 -0.39 -11.36
CA ARG A 408 4.34 0.09 -10.08
C ARG A 408 3.76 1.49 -10.22
N ALA A 409 4.48 2.42 -10.84
CA ALA A 409 4.03 3.79 -11.04
C ALA A 409 2.77 3.88 -11.90
N LYS A 410 2.65 3.06 -12.95
CA LYS A 410 1.42 2.90 -13.74
C LYS A 410 0.26 2.41 -12.86
N SER A 411 0.50 1.40 -12.03
CA SER A 411 -0.53 0.84 -11.15
C SER A 411 -1.01 1.87 -10.12
N GLN A 412 -0.08 2.63 -9.51
CA GLN A 412 -0.38 3.73 -8.60
C GLN A 412 -1.14 4.86 -9.30
N LEU A 413 -0.71 5.26 -10.50
CA LEU A 413 -1.39 6.30 -11.28
C LEU A 413 -2.81 5.88 -11.67
N LYS A 414 -3.02 4.65 -12.15
CA LYS A 414 -4.35 4.12 -12.46
C LYS A 414 -5.25 4.10 -11.22
N ALA A 415 -4.74 3.61 -10.09
CA ALA A 415 -5.48 3.63 -8.84
C ALA A 415 -5.84 5.07 -8.43
N SER A 416 -4.89 6.00 -8.50
CA SER A 416 -5.11 7.40 -8.16
C SER A 416 -6.18 8.07 -9.04
N LEU A 417 -6.10 7.88 -10.35
CA LEU A 417 -7.07 8.46 -11.30
C LEU A 417 -8.46 7.85 -11.12
N LEU A 418 -8.57 6.54 -10.96
CA LEU A 418 -9.88 5.86 -10.81
C LEU A 418 -10.52 6.12 -9.45
N LEU A 419 -9.75 6.07 -8.36
CA LEU A 419 -10.26 6.39 -7.02
C LEU A 419 -10.60 7.89 -6.89
N GLY A 420 -9.93 8.74 -7.67
CA GLY A 420 -10.25 10.16 -7.78
C GLY A 420 -11.62 10.45 -8.40
N LEU A 421 -12.17 9.52 -9.19
CA LEU A 421 -13.49 9.65 -9.83
C LEU A 421 -14.65 9.22 -8.90
N ASP A 422 -14.41 9.03 -7.61
CA ASP A 422 -15.46 8.65 -6.66
C ASP A 422 -16.38 9.85 -6.32
N GLY A 423 -17.65 9.72 -6.68
CA GLY A 423 -18.70 10.69 -6.42
C GLY A 423 -19.03 11.61 -7.61
N THR A 424 -20.29 12.08 -7.65
CA THR A 424 -20.82 12.87 -8.78
C THR A 424 -20.03 14.15 -9.04
N THR A 425 -19.60 14.85 -7.99
CA THR A 425 -18.85 16.11 -8.13
C THR A 425 -17.47 15.92 -8.76
N ALA A 426 -16.76 14.84 -8.39
CA ALA A 426 -15.46 14.53 -8.98
C ALA A 426 -15.58 14.16 -10.47
N ILE A 427 -16.62 13.39 -10.82
CA ILE A 427 -16.92 13.07 -12.22
C ILE A 427 -17.28 14.34 -13.01
N ALA A 428 -18.05 15.26 -12.42
CA ALA A 428 -18.41 16.51 -13.09
C ALA A 428 -17.19 17.41 -13.34
N GLU A 429 -16.29 17.51 -12.35
CA GLU A 429 -15.01 18.19 -12.48
C GLU A 429 -14.16 17.59 -13.59
N ASP A 430 -14.02 16.27 -13.62
CA ASP A 430 -13.24 15.58 -14.65
C ASP A 430 -13.78 15.83 -16.06
N ILE A 431 -15.10 15.74 -16.24
CA ILE A 431 -15.76 16.06 -17.52
C ILE A 431 -15.48 17.49 -17.93
N GLY A 432 -15.82 18.45 -17.06
CA GLY A 432 -15.75 19.88 -17.36
C GLY A 432 -14.33 20.31 -17.67
N ARG A 433 -13.38 19.93 -16.82
CA ARG A 433 -11.95 20.24 -17.00
C ARG A 433 -11.42 19.67 -18.30
N GLN A 434 -11.67 18.39 -18.61
CA GLN A 434 -11.16 17.77 -19.84
C GLN A 434 -11.79 18.36 -21.10
N LEU A 435 -13.08 18.68 -21.09
CA LEU A 435 -13.73 19.28 -22.25
C LEU A 435 -13.22 20.70 -22.50
N VAL A 436 -13.08 21.53 -21.45
CA VAL A 436 -12.54 22.87 -21.59
C VAL A 436 -11.08 22.84 -22.08
N THR A 437 -10.22 22.02 -21.45
CA THR A 437 -8.77 22.03 -21.74
C THR A 437 -8.35 21.22 -22.97
N ALA A 438 -8.98 20.09 -23.23
CA ALA A 438 -8.57 19.15 -24.28
C ALA A 438 -9.62 19.02 -25.40
N GLY A 439 -10.80 19.62 -25.26
CA GLY A 439 -11.89 19.55 -26.23
C GLY A 439 -12.55 18.17 -26.31
N ARG A 440 -12.13 17.22 -25.46
CA ARG A 440 -12.64 15.84 -25.42
C ARG A 440 -12.46 15.24 -24.04
N ARG A 441 -13.37 14.33 -23.68
CA ARG A 441 -13.22 13.49 -22.50
C ARG A 441 -12.62 12.14 -22.86
N PHE A 442 -11.54 11.77 -22.19
CA PHE A 442 -11.02 10.42 -22.17
C PHE A 442 -11.84 9.56 -21.21
N THR A 443 -12.30 8.42 -21.70
CA THR A 443 -12.94 7.43 -20.83
C THR A 443 -11.89 6.77 -19.91
N PRO A 444 -12.30 6.27 -18.73
CA PRO A 444 -11.39 5.54 -17.84
C PRO A 444 -10.62 4.42 -18.54
N ARG A 445 -11.26 3.70 -19.47
CA ARG A 445 -10.63 2.65 -20.28
C ARG A 445 -9.58 3.18 -21.27
N GLN A 446 -9.82 4.34 -21.87
CA GLN A 446 -8.83 4.99 -22.75
C GLN A 446 -7.62 5.49 -21.95
N ILE A 447 -7.85 6.05 -20.76
CA ILE A 447 -6.78 6.46 -19.84
C ILE A 447 -5.96 5.23 -19.44
N GLU A 448 -6.62 4.15 -19.01
CA GLU A 448 -5.95 2.89 -18.67
C GLU A 448 -5.11 2.36 -19.83
N SER A 449 -5.66 2.33 -21.05
CA SER A 449 -4.91 1.89 -22.22
C SER A 449 -3.72 2.79 -22.54
N ALA A 450 -3.86 4.11 -22.40
CA ALA A 450 -2.78 5.06 -22.62
C ALA A 450 -1.66 4.89 -21.59
N VAL A 451 -2.02 4.70 -20.32
CA VAL A 451 -1.05 4.47 -19.24
C VAL A 451 -0.36 3.11 -19.39
N ASN A 452 -1.09 2.05 -19.75
CA ASN A 452 -0.52 0.71 -19.95
C ASN A 452 0.48 0.67 -21.11
N ALA A 453 0.29 1.48 -22.16
CA ALA A 453 1.15 1.53 -23.34
C ALA A 453 2.53 2.16 -23.08
N ILE A 454 2.71 2.90 -21.99
CA ILE A 454 3.97 3.59 -21.67
C ILE A 454 5.04 2.54 -21.36
N THR A 455 6.26 2.69 -21.87
CA THR A 455 7.36 1.75 -21.59
C THR A 455 8.47 2.46 -20.82
N LYS A 456 9.42 1.72 -20.24
CA LYS A 456 10.62 2.33 -19.65
C LYS A 456 11.39 3.20 -20.63
N GLU A 457 11.40 2.84 -21.92
CA GLU A 457 12.11 3.62 -22.95
C GLU A 457 11.40 4.92 -23.26
N GLU A 458 10.06 4.94 -23.15
CA GLU A 458 9.29 6.17 -23.24
C GLU A 458 9.58 7.10 -22.05
N ILE A 459 9.71 6.55 -20.83
CA ILE A 459 10.14 7.33 -19.66
C ILE A 459 11.55 7.89 -19.86
N LYS A 460 12.52 7.08 -20.32
CA LYS A 460 13.87 7.58 -20.62
C LYS A 460 13.84 8.68 -21.68
N ARG A 461 13.06 8.51 -22.76
CA ARG A 461 12.93 9.51 -23.82
C ARG A 461 12.40 10.83 -23.26
N VAL A 462 11.37 10.77 -22.42
CA VAL A 462 10.76 11.96 -21.81
C VAL A 462 11.70 12.60 -20.78
N ALA A 463 12.37 11.82 -19.93
CA ALA A 463 13.36 12.32 -18.99
C ALA A 463 14.55 13.00 -19.71
N ASN A 464 15.07 12.41 -20.79
CA ASN A 464 16.11 13.05 -21.61
C ASN A 464 15.61 14.35 -22.28
N LYS A 465 14.33 14.41 -22.66
CA LYS A 465 13.77 15.57 -23.34
C LYS A 465 13.48 16.74 -22.40
N TYR A 466 13.05 16.48 -21.16
CA TYR A 466 12.55 17.51 -20.24
C TYR A 466 13.36 17.67 -18.95
N LEU A 467 14.20 16.71 -18.57
CA LEU A 467 15.02 16.79 -17.35
C LEU A 467 16.51 16.96 -17.68
N TRP A 468 17.03 16.15 -18.60
CA TRP A 468 18.47 16.16 -18.90
C TRP A 468 18.95 17.49 -19.46
N ASP A 469 19.89 18.12 -18.75
CA ASP A 469 20.52 19.39 -19.12
C ASP A 469 19.50 20.48 -19.50
N LYS A 470 18.44 20.60 -18.69
CA LYS A 470 17.40 21.63 -18.85
C LYS A 470 17.52 22.72 -17.80
N ASP A 471 17.12 23.90 -18.21
CA ASP A 471 16.95 25.03 -17.32
C ASP A 471 15.83 24.75 -16.32
N ILE A 472 16.03 25.24 -15.10
CA ILE A 472 15.13 25.00 -13.97
C ILE A 472 14.56 26.32 -13.45
N ALA A 473 13.38 26.26 -12.87
CA ALA A 473 12.77 27.32 -12.10
C ALA A 473 12.84 26.95 -10.62
N ILE A 474 13.33 27.85 -9.76
CA ILE A 474 13.44 27.62 -8.32
C ILE A 474 12.69 28.71 -7.56
N ALA A 475 11.82 28.32 -6.64
CA ALA A 475 11.22 29.21 -5.66
C ALA A 475 11.50 28.69 -4.25
N ALA A 476 12.15 29.49 -3.42
CA ALA A 476 12.55 29.10 -2.07
C ALA A 476 12.15 30.15 -1.04
N LEU A 477 11.52 29.73 0.06
CA LEU A 477 11.01 30.57 1.14
C LEU A 477 11.40 30.02 2.52
N GLY A 478 11.86 30.89 3.41
CA GLY A 478 12.21 30.57 4.81
C GLY A 478 13.72 30.50 5.04
N ARG A 479 14.16 29.54 5.84
CA ARG A 479 15.59 29.35 6.17
C ARG A 479 16.33 28.58 5.09
N ILE A 480 16.85 29.32 4.12
CA ILE A 480 17.41 28.78 2.88
C ILE A 480 18.91 29.09 2.71
N GLU A 481 19.60 29.40 3.81
CA GLU A 481 21.04 29.69 3.82
C GLU A 481 21.92 28.53 3.33
N GLY A 482 21.46 27.28 3.53
CA GLY A 482 22.13 26.07 3.05
C GLY A 482 21.85 25.71 1.59
N LEU A 483 20.97 26.44 0.89
CA LEU A 483 20.63 26.16 -0.51
C LEU A 483 21.73 26.68 -1.45
N LEU A 484 22.35 25.80 -2.22
CA LEU A 484 23.36 26.15 -3.23
C LEU A 484 22.84 27.15 -4.27
N ASP A 485 23.72 27.90 -4.92
CA ASP A 485 23.36 28.86 -5.97
C ASP A 485 22.72 28.21 -7.22
N TYR A 486 22.00 29.00 -8.02
CA TYR A 486 21.33 28.52 -9.23
C TYR A 486 22.24 27.74 -10.17
N ASN A 487 23.46 28.23 -10.40
CA ASN A 487 24.37 27.64 -11.39
C ASN A 487 24.85 26.26 -10.94
N ARG A 488 25.08 26.07 -9.64
CA ARG A 488 25.42 24.75 -9.07
C ARG A 488 24.26 23.78 -9.20
N ILE A 489 23.05 24.19 -8.82
CA ILE A 489 21.85 23.35 -8.93
C ILE A 489 21.57 23.00 -10.40
N ARG A 490 21.72 23.97 -11.32
CA ARG A 490 21.57 23.77 -12.76
C ARG A 490 22.65 22.83 -13.35
N ALA A 491 23.87 22.87 -12.83
CA ALA A 491 24.95 21.98 -13.25
C ALA A 491 24.69 20.51 -12.84
N ASP A 492 24.02 20.29 -11.70
CA ASP A 492 23.64 18.94 -11.26
C ASP A 492 22.63 18.26 -12.20
N MET A 493 21.89 19.02 -13.03
CA MET A 493 20.95 18.48 -14.05
C MET A 493 21.63 17.66 -15.16
N SER A 494 22.94 17.80 -15.34
CA SER A 494 23.74 17.09 -16.36
C SER A 494 24.87 16.25 -15.75
N SER A 495 24.95 16.17 -14.41
CA SER A 495 25.96 15.39 -13.72
C SER A 495 25.56 13.91 -13.65
N ILE A 496 25.87 13.13 -14.69
CA ILE A 496 26.08 11.68 -14.51
C ILE A 496 27.51 11.55 -14.01
N ILE A 497 27.71 11.58 -12.69
CA ILE A 497 28.98 11.09 -12.15
C ILE A 497 29.10 9.65 -12.61
N SER A 498 30.02 9.47 -13.54
CA SER A 498 30.38 8.21 -14.15
C SER A 498 30.84 7.28 -13.04
N ASN A 499 30.03 6.26 -12.70
CA ASN A 499 30.51 5.06 -12.01
C ASN A 499 31.40 4.19 -12.93
N ASN A 500 32.16 4.81 -13.84
CA ASN A 500 33.23 4.22 -14.63
C ASN A 500 34.57 4.67 -14.05
N ILE A 501 34.96 4.11 -12.90
CA ILE A 501 36.37 4.13 -12.43
C ILE A 501 37.21 3.13 -13.26
N GLN A 502 36.98 3.04 -14.58
CA GLN A 502 37.80 2.23 -15.50
C GLN A 502 38.23 2.95 -16.78
N ASN A 503 37.77 4.18 -17.05
CA ASN A 503 38.12 4.90 -18.28
C ASN A 503 38.70 6.30 -18.04
N MET A 504 39.58 6.46 -17.05
CA MET A 504 40.37 7.69 -16.84
C MET A 504 41.85 7.58 -17.28
N HIS A 505 42.16 6.70 -18.23
CA HIS A 505 43.43 6.70 -18.95
C HIS A 505 43.22 7.03 -20.43
N LYS A 506 42.97 8.30 -20.72
CA LYS A 506 43.27 9.01 -22.00
C LYS A 506 42.61 10.38 -22.01
N ILE A 507 43.19 11.32 -21.27
CA ILE A 507 43.09 12.74 -21.59
C ILE A 507 44.54 13.24 -21.60
N GLU A 508 45.02 13.63 -22.78
CA GLU A 508 46.34 14.26 -22.93
C GLU A 508 46.36 15.62 -22.23
N PRO A 509 47.46 16.00 -21.55
CA PRO A 509 47.50 17.22 -20.77
C PRO A 509 47.82 18.40 -21.68
N MET A 510 46.96 19.42 -21.67
CA MET A 510 47.31 20.73 -22.21
C MET A 510 47.17 21.78 -21.12
N TYR A 511 48.34 22.11 -20.54
CA TYR A 511 48.72 23.26 -19.71
C TYR A 511 47.87 23.58 -18.48
N LEU A 512 48.43 23.30 -17.31
CA LEU A 512 48.53 24.28 -16.21
C LEU A 512 49.68 23.90 -15.28
N ASN A 513 50.64 24.82 -15.21
CA ASN A 513 51.87 24.73 -14.44
C ASN A 513 51.63 24.80 -12.92
N ASP A 514 52.60 24.20 -12.21
CA ASP A 514 53.08 24.53 -10.87
C ASP A 514 52.22 24.19 -9.63
N ALA A 515 52.37 22.91 -9.24
CA ALA A 515 52.99 22.46 -7.99
C ALA A 515 52.68 23.20 -6.68
N HIS A 516 51.99 22.51 -5.75
CA HIS A 516 52.61 21.79 -4.63
C HIS A 516 51.52 21.31 -3.64
N ILE A 517 51.38 20.00 -3.43
CA ILE A 517 51.15 19.36 -2.13
C ILE A 517 51.47 17.86 -2.29
N ARG A 518 52.42 17.37 -1.49
CA ARG A 518 52.79 15.96 -1.35
C ARG A 518 51.87 15.31 -0.33
N ILE A 519 51.32 14.13 -0.63
CA ILE A 519 50.90 13.16 0.40
C ILE A 519 51.49 11.81 0.04
N PHE A 520 52.10 11.19 1.05
CA PHE A 520 52.88 9.95 1.01
C PHE A 520 52.01 8.74 0.67
N ILE A 521 52.56 7.86 -0.18
CA ILE A 521 52.11 6.48 -0.38
C ILE A 521 52.94 5.60 0.57
N SER A 522 52.28 4.73 1.34
CA SER A 522 52.90 3.50 1.85
C SER A 522 52.18 2.30 1.24
N ASP A 523 52.96 1.47 0.57
CA ASP A 523 52.59 0.17 0.05
C ASP A 523 52.25 -0.79 1.19
N ASP A 524 51.26 -1.66 1.00
CA ASP A 524 51.44 -3.06 1.39
C ASP A 524 50.61 -4.01 0.52
N VAL A 525 51.28 -5.09 0.13
CA VAL A 525 50.93 -6.06 -0.91
C VAL A 525 50.33 -7.29 -0.26
N ALA A 526 49.03 -7.55 -0.49
CA ALA A 526 48.43 -8.86 -0.27
C ALA A 526 47.09 -9.02 -1.02
N CYS A 527 47.13 -9.16 -2.35
CA CYS A 527 46.02 -9.80 -3.07
C CYS A 527 46.48 -10.29 -4.45
N ALA A 528 47.15 -11.45 -4.49
CA ALA A 528 47.61 -12.08 -5.73
C ALA A 528 47.16 -13.55 -5.88
N GLU A 529 46.12 -13.99 -5.16
CA GLU A 529 45.59 -15.36 -5.24
C GLU A 529 44.14 -15.49 -5.72
N GLU A 530 43.48 -14.41 -6.17
CA GLU A 530 42.05 -14.47 -6.54
C GLU A 530 41.75 -14.42 -8.05
N ILE A 531 42.78 -14.49 -8.91
CA ILE A 531 42.63 -14.31 -10.37
C ILE A 531 42.41 -15.64 -11.13
N THR A 532 42.43 -16.79 -10.46
CA THR A 532 42.21 -18.11 -11.12
C THR A 532 40.79 -18.67 -10.97
N ARG A 533 39.82 -17.91 -10.42
CA ARG A 533 38.41 -18.34 -10.27
C ARG A 533 37.44 -17.80 -11.33
N THR A 534 37.86 -16.83 -12.13
CA THR A 534 36.94 -16.05 -12.98
C THR A 534 36.62 -16.70 -14.34
N THR A 535 37.24 -17.83 -14.69
CA THR A 535 37.01 -18.49 -15.99
C THR A 535 35.88 -19.53 -15.95
N THR A 536 35.28 -19.79 -14.79
CA THR A 536 34.15 -20.74 -14.64
C THR A 536 32.78 -20.04 -14.79
N THR A 537 32.70 -18.73 -14.58
CA THR A 537 31.43 -17.98 -14.50
C THR A 537 30.78 -17.71 -15.86
N ALA A 538 31.55 -17.72 -16.96
CA ALA A 538 31.03 -17.45 -18.30
C ALA A 538 30.21 -18.62 -18.89
N LYS A 539 30.40 -19.86 -18.39
CA LYS A 539 29.53 -20.99 -18.74
C LYS A 539 28.19 -20.96 -18.01
N GLN A 540 28.13 -20.39 -16.79
CA GLN A 540 26.89 -20.29 -16.01
C GLN A 540 25.91 -19.24 -16.56
N PHE A 541 26.39 -18.17 -17.19
CA PHE A 541 25.51 -17.14 -17.77
C PHE A 541 24.83 -17.56 -19.09
N ILE A 542 25.30 -18.60 -19.76
CA ILE A 542 24.71 -19.09 -21.02
C ILE A 542 23.67 -20.21 -20.78
N GLU A 543 23.63 -20.83 -19.59
CA GLU A 543 22.63 -21.85 -19.21
C GLU A 543 21.40 -21.32 -18.45
N LEU A 544 21.39 -20.05 -17.99
CA LEU A 544 20.28 -19.46 -17.21
C LEU A 544 19.15 -18.86 -18.06
N LYS A 545 18.87 -19.45 -19.23
CA LYS A 545 17.52 -19.42 -19.84
C LYS A 545 16.69 -20.58 -19.29
N MET A 546 16.61 -20.70 -17.97
CA MET A 546 15.54 -21.45 -17.35
C MET A 546 14.36 -20.49 -17.29
N THR A 547 13.30 -20.76 -18.06
CA THR A 547 11.98 -20.18 -17.83
C THR A 547 11.69 -20.26 -16.33
N SER A 548 11.61 -19.12 -15.63
CA SER A 548 11.23 -19.09 -14.22
C SER A 548 9.91 -19.84 -14.10
N SER A 549 9.87 -20.88 -13.30
CA SER A 549 8.67 -21.69 -13.12
C SER A 549 8.26 -21.67 -11.66
N LEU A 550 6.99 -21.37 -11.41
CA LEU A 550 6.36 -21.41 -10.10
C LEU A 550 6.04 -22.86 -9.76
N LEU A 551 6.61 -23.37 -8.67
CA LEU A 551 6.29 -24.69 -8.15
C LEU A 551 5.02 -24.64 -7.29
N VAL A 552 3.98 -25.38 -7.64
CA VAL A 552 2.76 -25.51 -6.84
C VAL A 552 2.74 -26.89 -6.18
N LEU A 553 2.74 -26.90 -4.85
CA LEU A 553 2.61 -28.12 -4.04
C LEU A 553 1.19 -28.20 -3.47
N SER A 554 0.41 -29.14 -4.00
CA SER A 554 -0.93 -29.45 -3.51
C SER A 554 -0.89 -30.13 -2.13
N ALA A 555 -2.06 -30.33 -1.52
CA ALA A 555 -2.16 -31.05 -0.25
C ALA A 555 -1.68 -32.51 -0.36
N ASP A 556 -1.84 -33.13 -1.53
CA ASP A 556 -1.42 -34.50 -1.79
C ASP A 556 0.09 -34.58 -2.04
N ASP A 557 0.67 -33.60 -2.75
CA ASP A 557 2.12 -33.48 -2.93
C ASP A 557 2.83 -33.36 -1.58
N VAL A 558 2.33 -32.48 -0.70
CA VAL A 558 2.88 -32.30 0.65
C VAL A 558 2.76 -33.59 1.46
N GLN A 559 1.61 -34.26 1.42
CA GLN A 559 1.44 -35.54 2.13
C GLN A 559 2.34 -36.65 1.57
N HIS A 560 2.57 -36.67 0.26
CA HIS A 560 3.50 -37.58 -0.38
C HIS A 560 4.92 -37.35 0.16
N LEU A 561 5.44 -36.12 0.09
CA LEU A 561 6.77 -35.77 0.60
C LEU A 561 6.94 -36.14 2.07
N VAL A 562 5.93 -35.86 2.91
CA VAL A 562 5.96 -36.20 4.34
C VAL A 562 6.00 -37.72 4.58
N ARG A 563 5.48 -38.53 3.67
CA ARG A 563 5.47 -40.00 3.77
C ARG A 563 6.69 -40.66 3.15
N THR A 564 7.21 -40.13 2.05
CA THR A 564 8.21 -40.81 1.21
C THR A 564 9.61 -40.20 1.29
N ALA A 565 9.71 -38.89 1.51
CA ALA A 565 10.97 -38.16 1.38
C ALA A 565 11.47 -37.58 2.71
N LEU A 566 10.57 -37.01 3.53
CA LEU A 566 10.93 -36.31 4.75
C LEU A 566 11.26 -37.28 5.89
N LYS A 567 12.48 -37.19 6.42
CA LYS A 567 12.88 -37.92 7.64
C LYS A 567 12.57 -37.11 8.91
N PRO A 568 12.21 -37.77 10.04
CA PRO A 568 11.98 -37.08 11.31
C PRO A 568 13.13 -36.16 11.74
N ASP A 569 14.38 -36.62 11.62
CA ASP A 569 15.55 -35.84 12.01
C ASP A 569 15.79 -34.60 11.13
N GLU A 570 15.28 -34.58 9.90
CA GLU A 570 15.41 -33.42 9.00
C GLU A 570 14.46 -32.30 9.43
N VAL A 571 13.20 -32.64 9.76
CA VAL A 571 12.24 -31.63 10.23
C VAL A 571 12.61 -31.12 11.63
N ILE A 572 13.12 -31.99 12.51
CA ILE A 572 13.58 -31.61 13.85
C ILE A 572 14.79 -30.67 13.75
N ARG A 573 15.80 -31.00 12.94
CA ARG A 573 16.96 -30.11 12.72
C ARG A 573 16.56 -28.78 12.08
N CYS A 574 15.63 -28.79 11.13
CA CYS A 574 15.10 -27.56 10.55
C CYS A 574 14.46 -26.67 11.62
N MET A 575 13.62 -27.23 12.50
CA MET A 575 13.04 -26.45 13.60
C MET A 575 14.09 -25.99 14.62
N ALA A 576 15.09 -26.82 14.95
CA ALA A 576 16.19 -26.42 15.82
C ALA A 576 16.91 -25.19 15.27
N ARG A 577 17.23 -25.20 13.97
CA ARG A 577 17.86 -24.07 13.31
C ARG A 577 16.96 -22.83 13.27
N VAL A 578 15.66 -23.00 13.04
CA VAL A 578 14.69 -21.90 13.11
C VAL A 578 14.71 -21.27 14.51
N PHE A 579 14.62 -22.07 15.57
CA PHE A 579 14.59 -21.56 16.93
C PHE A 579 15.91 -20.89 17.34
N GLU A 580 17.05 -21.44 16.92
CA GLU A 580 18.35 -20.81 17.12
C GLU A 580 18.40 -19.39 16.52
N LEU A 581 17.84 -19.20 15.32
CA LEU A 581 17.77 -17.89 14.67
C LEU A 581 16.78 -16.92 15.36
N VAL A 582 15.67 -17.44 15.88
CA VAL A 582 14.71 -16.64 16.65
C VAL A 582 15.35 -16.18 17.96
N SER A 583 16.00 -17.08 18.70
CA SER A 583 16.62 -16.77 19.99
C SER A 583 17.93 -16.00 19.91
N GLY A 584 18.68 -16.13 18.82
CA GLY A 584 19.91 -15.37 18.58
C GLY A 584 19.67 -13.94 18.08
N SER A 585 18.42 -13.51 17.92
CA SER A 585 18.09 -12.18 17.42
C SER A 585 18.29 -11.05 18.45
N GLU A 586 18.54 -11.40 19.71
CA GLU A 586 19.01 -10.49 20.75
C GLU A 586 20.40 -10.91 21.24
N ILE A 587 21.32 -9.92 21.27
CA ILE A 587 22.70 -9.95 21.80
C ILE A 587 23.80 -10.22 20.75
N GLY A 588 24.46 -9.10 20.39
CA GLY A 588 25.77 -9.05 19.76
C GLY A 588 26.00 -7.66 19.17
N GLU A 589 26.89 -6.85 19.78
CA GLU A 589 27.34 -5.52 19.33
C GLU A 589 28.02 -5.50 17.93
N GLY A 590 27.85 -6.56 17.12
CA GLY A 590 28.45 -6.74 15.80
C GLY A 590 27.48 -7.00 14.65
N ALA A 591 26.15 -7.02 14.86
CA ALA A 591 25.20 -7.06 13.75
C ALA A 591 25.14 -5.69 13.07
N SER A 592 25.88 -5.53 11.97
CA SER A 592 26.08 -4.26 11.27
C SER A 592 24.85 -3.76 10.49
N SER A 593 23.81 -4.58 10.29
CA SER A 593 22.63 -4.22 9.48
C SER A 593 21.31 -4.90 9.90
N GLU A 594 20.16 -4.30 9.55
CA GLU A 594 18.82 -4.91 9.72
C GLU A 594 18.63 -6.22 8.92
N HIS A 595 19.49 -6.51 7.94
CA HIS A 595 19.39 -7.70 7.10
C HIS A 595 19.84 -8.99 7.80
N ASP A 596 20.59 -8.85 8.90
CA ASP A 596 21.19 -9.97 9.65
C ASP A 596 20.26 -10.56 10.72
N ARG A 597 19.03 -10.02 10.84
CA ARG A 597 18.05 -10.43 11.85
C ARG A 597 16.85 -11.16 11.24
N VAL A 598 16.18 -11.97 12.06
CA VAL A 598 14.85 -12.52 11.74
C VAL A 598 13.85 -11.36 11.67
N GLN A 599 13.14 -11.24 10.55
CA GLN A 599 12.14 -10.20 10.34
C GLN A 599 10.74 -10.83 10.37
N GLN A 600 9.95 -10.47 11.37
CA GLN A 600 8.57 -10.92 11.54
C GLN A 600 7.63 -9.71 11.64
N PRO A 601 7.23 -9.10 10.51
CA PRO A 601 6.27 -8.02 10.53
C PRO A 601 4.94 -8.45 11.17
N PRO A 602 4.18 -7.52 11.77
CA PRO A 602 2.89 -7.85 12.37
C PRO A 602 1.94 -8.51 11.37
N ARG A 603 1.22 -9.53 11.84
CA ARG A 603 0.16 -10.19 11.07
C ARG A 603 -0.85 -9.19 10.52
N LEU A 604 -1.09 -9.23 9.21
CA LEU A 604 -2.12 -8.43 8.57
C LEU A 604 -3.43 -9.22 8.51
N THR A 605 -4.57 -8.55 8.71
CA THR A 605 -5.88 -9.19 8.65
C THR A 605 -6.79 -8.45 7.67
N THR A 606 -7.35 -9.15 6.70
CA THR A 606 -8.45 -8.66 5.86
C THR A 606 -9.75 -9.33 6.28
N LEU A 607 -10.83 -8.56 6.29
CA LEU A 607 -12.16 -9.04 6.69
C LEU A 607 -13.05 -9.13 5.46
N SER A 608 -13.67 -10.29 5.27
CA SER A 608 -14.79 -10.48 4.35
C SER A 608 -16.05 -10.87 5.12
N PRO A 609 -17.25 -10.83 4.50
CA PRO A 609 -18.46 -11.33 5.12
C PRO A 609 -18.38 -12.82 5.52
N ALA A 610 -17.61 -13.64 4.80
CA ALA A 610 -17.56 -15.09 4.98
C ALA A 610 -16.40 -15.59 5.86
N HIS A 611 -15.27 -14.88 5.87
CA HIS A 611 -14.05 -15.30 6.58
C HIS A 611 -13.12 -14.12 6.85
N ALA A 612 -12.21 -14.28 7.81
CA ALA A 612 -11.06 -13.39 8.02
C ALA A 612 -9.81 -14.03 7.39
N THR A 613 -9.06 -13.30 6.58
CA THR A 613 -7.79 -13.79 6.01
C THR A 613 -6.62 -13.15 6.74
N LEU A 614 -5.70 -13.98 7.22
CA LEU A 614 -4.49 -13.61 7.94
C LEU A 614 -3.29 -13.77 7.02
N TYR A 615 -2.44 -12.75 6.95
CA TYR A 615 -1.17 -12.76 6.22
C TYR A 615 -0.04 -12.65 7.23
N MET A 616 0.87 -13.61 7.21
CA MET A 616 1.97 -13.76 8.15
C MET A 616 3.28 -13.82 7.36
N PRO A 617 3.83 -12.65 6.94
CA PRO A 617 5.13 -12.58 6.30
C PRO A 617 6.24 -12.84 7.32
N CYS A 618 7.30 -13.52 6.91
CA CYS A 618 8.51 -13.69 7.71
C CYS A 618 9.72 -13.87 6.80
N ARG A 619 10.87 -13.31 7.20
CA ARG A 619 12.18 -13.53 6.58
C ARG A 619 13.19 -14.02 7.62
N LEU A 620 13.95 -15.05 7.25
CA LEU A 620 15.11 -15.55 7.98
C LEU A 620 16.38 -14.96 7.38
N PRO A 621 17.41 -14.62 8.18
CA PRO A 621 18.63 -14.00 7.65
C PRO A 621 19.53 -14.98 6.90
N VAL A 622 19.39 -16.28 7.19
CA VAL A 622 20.18 -17.38 6.61
C VAL A 622 19.29 -18.60 6.35
N PRO A 623 19.69 -19.52 5.47
CA PRO A 623 18.93 -20.74 5.21
C PRO A 623 18.88 -21.62 6.45
N VAL A 624 17.75 -22.29 6.66
CA VAL A 624 17.56 -23.24 7.78
C VAL A 624 17.77 -24.70 7.41
N THR A 625 17.93 -24.94 6.11
CA THR A 625 18.17 -26.24 5.49
C THR A 625 19.63 -26.31 5.04
N GLY A 626 20.29 -27.44 5.29
CA GLY A 626 21.74 -27.62 5.06
C GLY A 626 22.13 -27.99 3.62
N SER A 627 21.27 -27.74 2.64
CA SER A 627 21.39 -28.27 1.29
C SER A 627 22.36 -27.45 0.43
N SER A 628 23.67 -27.52 0.67
CA SER A 628 24.68 -26.93 -0.24
C SER A 628 24.77 -27.65 -1.61
N GLU A 629 23.99 -28.72 -1.81
CA GLU A 629 24.05 -29.60 -2.98
C GLU A 629 23.12 -29.19 -4.14
N LEU A 630 22.05 -28.42 -3.88
CA LEU A 630 21.23 -27.88 -4.97
C LEU A 630 21.84 -26.54 -5.42
N GLN A 631 22.09 -26.39 -6.73
CA GLN A 631 22.48 -25.13 -7.38
C GLN A 631 21.34 -24.08 -7.39
N THR A 632 20.40 -24.15 -6.45
CA THR A 632 19.25 -23.25 -6.36
C THR A 632 19.51 -22.20 -5.27
N SER A 633 19.03 -20.97 -5.51
CA SER A 633 19.13 -19.85 -4.58
C SER A 633 18.51 -20.22 -3.22
N PRO A 634 18.97 -19.67 -2.09
CA PRO A 634 18.40 -20.05 -0.80
C PRO A 634 16.99 -19.46 -0.58
N ILE A 635 16.18 -20.15 0.22
CA ILE A 635 14.82 -19.70 0.59
C ILE A 635 14.87 -19.11 1.98
N HIS A 636 14.64 -17.80 2.05
CA HIS A 636 14.69 -17.04 3.30
C HIS A 636 13.35 -16.39 3.64
N THR A 637 12.50 -16.14 2.65
CA THR A 637 11.30 -15.32 2.80
C THR A 637 10.04 -16.11 2.41
N ALA A 638 9.05 -16.13 3.30
CA ALA A 638 7.74 -16.70 3.00
C ALA A 638 6.59 -15.90 3.60
N ILE A 639 5.42 -16.00 2.96
CA ILE A 639 4.17 -15.37 3.41
C ILE A 639 3.12 -16.47 3.57
N LYS A 640 2.77 -16.76 4.81
CA LYS A 640 1.68 -17.68 5.11
C LYS A 640 0.34 -16.94 5.10
N VAL A 641 -0.61 -17.46 4.34
CA VAL A 641 -1.96 -16.95 4.20
C VAL A 641 -2.94 -17.98 4.76
N VAL A 642 -3.76 -17.57 5.72
CA VAL A 642 -4.72 -18.45 6.41
C VAL A 642 -6.10 -17.80 6.41
N SER A 643 -7.12 -18.52 5.94
CA SER A 643 -8.51 -18.03 5.95
C SER A 643 -9.29 -18.70 7.07
N VAL A 644 -9.84 -17.91 7.99
CA VAL A 644 -10.64 -18.36 9.13
C VAL A 644 -12.13 -18.11 8.82
N PRO A 645 -12.91 -19.15 8.51
CA PRO A 645 -14.35 -19.02 8.25
C PRO A 645 -15.11 -18.49 9.48
N ARG A 646 -16.13 -17.66 9.26
CA ARG A 646 -16.99 -17.14 10.35
C ARG A 646 -18.05 -18.16 10.80
N ASP A 647 -18.58 -18.93 9.86
CA ASP A 647 -19.46 -20.06 10.13
C ASP A 647 -18.61 -21.33 10.11
N GLY A 648 -18.57 -22.06 11.24
CA GLY A 648 -17.69 -23.21 11.45
C GLY A 648 -17.85 -24.29 10.39
N GLY A 649 -17.01 -24.24 9.34
CA GLY A 649 -16.97 -25.26 8.29
C GLY A 649 -16.38 -26.59 8.79
N GLU A 650 -16.90 -27.70 8.28
CA GLU A 650 -16.61 -29.06 8.75
C GLU A 650 -15.15 -29.52 8.53
N SER A 651 -14.33 -28.75 7.81
CA SER A 651 -13.04 -29.21 7.29
C SER A 651 -11.87 -28.26 7.59
N GLY A 652 -11.59 -27.93 8.85
CA GLY A 652 -10.32 -27.28 9.27
C GLY A 652 -10.03 -25.91 8.63
N ILE A 653 -8.89 -25.29 8.94
CA ILE A 653 -8.57 -23.94 8.47
C ILE A 653 -7.76 -24.02 7.15
N PRO A 654 -8.26 -23.47 6.02
CA PRO A 654 -7.47 -23.36 4.79
C PRO A 654 -6.21 -22.50 5.00
N GLY A 655 -5.08 -22.98 4.49
CA GLY A 655 -3.82 -22.26 4.58
C GLY A 655 -2.88 -22.57 3.41
N THR A 656 -2.19 -21.55 2.94
CA THR A 656 -1.23 -21.60 1.82
C THR A 656 -0.02 -20.74 2.16
N THR A 657 1.18 -21.16 1.79
CA THR A 657 2.41 -20.38 1.99
C THR A 657 3.01 -20.05 0.63
N LEU A 658 3.19 -18.77 0.37
CA LEU A 658 3.95 -18.26 -0.76
C LEU A 658 5.41 -18.19 -0.36
N VAL A 659 6.27 -18.84 -1.12
CA VAL A 659 7.71 -18.89 -0.90
C VAL A 659 8.39 -18.04 -1.95
N LEU A 660 9.23 -17.11 -1.52
CA LEU A 660 9.96 -16.19 -2.40
C LEU A 660 11.41 -16.63 -2.52
N ASP A 661 11.95 -16.46 -3.72
CA ASP A 661 13.39 -16.58 -3.95
C ASP A 661 14.11 -15.38 -3.32
N GLU A 662 15.14 -15.64 -2.52
CA GLU A 662 15.80 -14.56 -1.77
C GLU A 662 16.58 -13.61 -2.69
N HIS A 663 17.19 -14.14 -3.75
CA HIS A 663 18.09 -13.35 -4.61
C HIS A 663 17.32 -12.52 -5.64
N THR A 664 16.23 -13.08 -6.17
CA THR A 664 15.45 -12.47 -7.25
C THR A 664 14.15 -11.85 -6.79
N GLY A 665 13.64 -12.21 -5.61
CA GLY A 665 12.35 -11.77 -5.07
C GLY A 665 11.13 -12.36 -5.76
N VAL A 666 11.31 -13.23 -6.77
CA VAL A 666 10.20 -13.85 -7.51
C VAL A 666 9.52 -14.94 -6.67
N ALA A 667 8.25 -15.20 -6.96
CA ALA A 667 7.56 -16.33 -6.36
C ALA A 667 8.18 -17.64 -6.86
N ARG A 668 8.77 -18.41 -5.95
CA ARG A 668 9.38 -19.69 -6.26
C ARG A 668 8.41 -20.84 -6.10
N ALA A 669 7.61 -20.80 -5.03
CA ALA A 669 6.64 -21.85 -4.77
C ALA A 669 5.37 -21.36 -4.06
N VAL A 670 4.27 -22.08 -4.29
CA VAL A 670 3.02 -21.98 -3.54
C VAL A 670 2.77 -23.33 -2.89
N VAL A 671 2.78 -23.37 -1.56
CA VAL A 671 2.74 -24.63 -0.79
C VAL A 671 1.45 -24.71 0.02
N ASN A 672 0.68 -25.78 -0.15
CA ASN A 672 -0.46 -26.04 0.72
C ASN A 672 0.02 -26.23 2.18
N SER A 673 -0.44 -25.37 3.08
CA SER A 673 0.13 -25.24 4.43
C SER A 673 -0.76 -25.80 5.53
N ARG A 674 -1.89 -26.40 5.15
CA ARG A 674 -2.88 -26.97 6.07
C ARG A 674 -2.25 -27.97 7.04
N ALA A 675 -1.46 -28.91 6.52
CA ALA A 675 -0.81 -29.94 7.32
C ALA A 675 0.52 -29.49 7.93
N LEU A 676 1.19 -28.50 7.33
CA LEU A 676 2.54 -28.09 7.72
C LEU A 676 2.58 -27.46 9.12
N THR A 677 1.54 -26.70 9.50
CA THR A 677 1.45 -26.11 10.85
C THR A 677 1.45 -27.19 11.94
N ALA A 678 0.79 -28.33 11.70
CA ALA A 678 0.80 -29.42 12.66
C ALA A 678 2.15 -30.13 12.72
N LEU A 679 2.80 -30.30 11.57
CA LEU A 679 4.09 -30.96 11.45
C LEU A 679 5.21 -30.14 12.11
N ARG A 680 5.28 -28.83 11.83
CA ARG A 680 6.30 -27.94 12.41
C ARG A 680 6.17 -27.82 13.94
N ASN A 681 4.95 -27.75 14.47
CA ASN A 681 4.72 -27.71 15.92
C ASN A 681 5.12 -29.03 16.58
N ALA A 682 4.74 -30.15 15.97
CA ALA A 682 5.14 -31.47 16.45
C ALA A 682 6.66 -31.63 16.49
N ALA A 683 7.37 -31.17 15.46
CA ALA A 683 8.82 -31.20 15.42
C ALA A 683 9.46 -30.35 16.53
N GLY A 684 8.90 -29.16 16.83
CA GLY A 684 9.35 -28.34 17.97
C GLY A 684 9.13 -29.02 19.32
N SER A 685 7.96 -29.64 19.54
CA SER A 685 7.69 -30.42 20.75
C SER A 685 8.62 -31.62 20.91
N VAL A 686 8.94 -32.30 19.80
CA VAL A 686 9.88 -33.44 19.82
C VAL A 686 11.30 -32.98 20.11
N LEU A 687 11.74 -31.86 19.52
CA LEU A 687 13.02 -31.23 19.84
C LEU A 687 13.11 -30.89 21.33
N ALA A 688 12.08 -30.25 21.89
CA ALA A 688 12.02 -29.94 23.31
C ALA A 688 12.11 -31.21 24.17
N THR A 689 11.40 -32.26 23.74
CA THR A 689 11.45 -33.58 24.41
C THR A 689 12.87 -34.18 24.36
N GLN A 690 13.59 -34.08 23.24
CA GLN A 690 14.98 -34.55 23.10
C GLN A 690 15.94 -33.80 24.02
N LEU A 691 15.80 -32.47 24.10
CA LEU A 691 16.69 -31.64 24.90
C LEU A 691 16.41 -31.78 26.40
N LEU A 692 15.14 -31.75 26.79
CA LEU A 692 14.72 -31.58 28.18
C LEU A 692 14.45 -32.88 28.91
N ARG A 693 14.33 -34.00 28.21
CA ARG A 693 14.04 -35.27 28.85
C ARG A 693 15.23 -36.23 28.84
N PRO A 694 15.70 -36.69 30.02
CA PRO A 694 16.87 -37.57 30.09
C PRO A 694 16.58 -39.09 30.06
N ALA A 695 15.42 -39.58 29.59
CA ALA A 695 15.11 -41.03 29.58
C ALA A 695 14.28 -41.48 28.37
N THR A 696 14.47 -42.75 27.96
CA THR A 696 13.72 -43.45 26.90
C THR A 696 12.22 -43.50 27.21
N PRO A 697 11.38 -42.67 26.57
CA PRO A 697 9.94 -42.62 26.84
C PRO A 697 9.29 -43.97 26.52
N THR A 698 8.36 -44.42 27.36
CA THR A 698 7.56 -45.62 27.09
C THR A 698 6.07 -45.33 26.88
N HIS A 699 5.54 -44.30 27.57
CA HIS A 699 4.11 -43.96 27.57
C HIS A 699 3.87 -42.49 27.16
N ILE A 700 3.11 -42.24 26.10
CA ILE A 700 2.72 -40.88 25.73
C ILE A 700 1.22 -40.67 25.89
N THR A 701 0.82 -39.49 26.37
CA THR A 701 -0.59 -39.10 26.45
C THR A 701 -0.80 -37.80 25.69
N LEU A 702 -1.76 -37.79 24.76
CA LEU A 702 -2.06 -36.62 23.93
C LEU A 702 -3.51 -36.19 24.08
N PHE A 703 -3.74 -34.88 24.19
CA PHE A 703 -5.08 -34.30 24.27
C PHE A 703 -5.48 -33.67 22.93
N GLY A 704 -6.65 -34.04 22.43
CA GLY A 704 -7.21 -33.61 21.15
C GLY A 704 -7.25 -34.73 20.11
N ALA A 705 -8.04 -34.54 19.05
CA ALA A 705 -8.14 -35.46 17.91
C ALA A 705 -7.86 -34.76 16.56
N GLY A 706 -7.13 -33.64 16.59
CA GLY A 706 -6.83 -32.83 15.41
C GLY A 706 -5.55 -33.25 14.68
N LEU A 707 -5.20 -32.51 13.62
CA LEU A 707 -3.95 -32.71 12.88
C LEU A 707 -2.71 -32.54 13.78
N GLN A 708 -2.76 -31.62 14.76
CA GLN A 708 -1.68 -31.44 15.75
C GLN A 708 -1.40 -32.75 16.50
N THR A 709 -2.43 -33.37 17.09
CA THR A 709 -2.30 -34.66 17.79
C THR A 709 -1.72 -35.74 16.90
N ARG A 710 -2.20 -35.83 15.64
CA ARG A 710 -1.71 -36.82 14.67
C ARG A 710 -0.21 -36.71 14.45
N GLN A 711 0.28 -35.50 14.18
CA GLN A 711 1.70 -35.27 13.89
C GLN A 711 2.57 -35.43 15.13
N HIS A 712 2.10 -35.01 16.32
CA HIS A 712 2.83 -35.23 17.57
C HIS A 712 2.99 -36.71 17.88
N ALA A 713 1.91 -37.51 17.79
CA ALA A 713 1.97 -38.94 18.02
C ALA A 713 2.92 -39.64 17.03
N ARG A 714 2.80 -39.30 15.74
CA ARG A 714 3.65 -39.87 14.68
C ARG A 714 5.14 -39.55 14.88
N LEU A 715 5.50 -38.28 15.04
CA LEU A 715 6.91 -37.91 15.19
C LEU A 715 7.52 -38.42 16.50
N LEU A 716 6.77 -38.42 17.62
CA LEU A 716 7.25 -39.01 18.88
C LEU A 716 7.50 -40.52 18.72
N ALA A 717 6.56 -41.26 18.14
CA ALA A 717 6.71 -42.70 17.93
C ALA A 717 7.85 -43.05 16.97
N GLN A 718 8.09 -42.22 15.94
CA GLN A 718 9.22 -42.40 15.01
C GLN A 718 10.57 -42.07 15.65
N THR A 719 10.62 -41.02 16.47
CA THR A 719 11.86 -40.54 17.11
C THR A 719 12.26 -41.42 18.30
N TYR A 720 11.28 -41.97 19.01
CA TYR A 720 11.49 -42.82 20.18
C TYR A 720 10.87 -44.20 19.98
N PRO A 721 11.60 -45.15 19.39
CA PRO A 721 11.14 -46.54 19.27
C PRO A 721 10.85 -47.23 20.61
N SER A 722 11.30 -46.67 21.73
CA SER A 722 10.99 -47.14 23.08
C SER A 722 9.53 -46.89 23.50
N ILE A 723 8.81 -46.01 22.80
CA ILE A 723 7.39 -45.75 23.08
C ILE A 723 6.58 -46.97 22.64
N THR A 724 5.94 -47.59 23.61
CA THR A 724 5.10 -48.79 23.40
C THR A 724 3.62 -48.51 23.63
N HIS A 725 3.29 -47.40 24.32
CA HIS A 725 1.91 -47.02 24.65
C HIS A 725 1.63 -45.56 24.28
N CYS A 726 0.51 -45.32 23.60
CA CYS A 726 0.02 -44.02 23.19
C CYS A 726 -1.47 -43.89 23.53
N THR A 727 -1.80 -43.03 24.51
CA THR A 727 -3.18 -42.74 24.89
C THR A 727 -3.61 -41.40 24.31
N ILE A 728 -4.72 -41.37 23.58
CA ILE A 728 -5.30 -40.14 23.03
C ILE A 728 -6.61 -39.83 23.75
N VAL A 729 -6.68 -38.65 24.36
CA VAL A 729 -7.84 -38.15 25.08
C VAL A 729 -8.58 -37.13 24.21
N ASN A 730 -9.86 -37.36 23.94
CA ASN A 730 -10.69 -36.41 23.20
C ASN A 730 -12.01 -36.11 23.91
N ARG A 731 -12.54 -34.90 23.72
CA ARG A 731 -13.79 -34.46 24.39
C ARG A 731 -15.02 -35.25 23.97
N THR A 732 -15.07 -35.69 22.71
CA THR A 732 -16.23 -36.40 22.15
C THR A 732 -15.79 -37.59 21.31
N LEU A 733 -16.59 -38.66 21.31
CA LEU A 733 -16.40 -39.76 20.38
C LEU A 733 -16.97 -39.35 19.01
N ASN A 734 -16.09 -38.92 18.10
CA ASN A 734 -16.47 -38.47 16.76
C ASN A 734 -15.68 -39.24 15.67
N ALA A 735 -16.11 -39.11 14.41
CA ALA A 735 -15.52 -39.83 13.29
C ALA A 735 -14.00 -39.57 13.16
N ARG A 736 -13.60 -38.30 13.30
CA ARG A 736 -12.19 -37.87 13.26
C ARG A 736 -11.34 -38.55 14.34
N PHE A 737 -11.88 -38.72 15.54
CA PHE A 737 -11.20 -39.39 16.63
C PHE A 737 -11.00 -40.89 16.36
N LYS A 738 -12.04 -41.56 15.84
CA LYS A 738 -11.94 -42.99 15.45
C LYS A 738 -10.93 -43.21 14.32
N GLU A 739 -10.95 -42.34 13.32
CA GLU A 739 -10.02 -42.37 12.19
C GLU A 739 -8.58 -42.17 12.66
N LEU A 740 -8.31 -41.22 13.56
CA LEU A 740 -6.98 -41.01 14.13
C LEU A 740 -6.42 -42.26 14.83
N LEU A 741 -7.23 -42.92 15.65
CA LEU A 741 -6.82 -44.15 16.35
C LEU A 741 -6.51 -45.28 15.37
N SER A 742 -7.38 -45.47 14.37
CA SER A 742 -7.21 -46.48 13.33
C SER A 742 -5.94 -46.25 12.50
N ASP A 743 -5.70 -45.00 12.10
CA ASP A 743 -4.54 -44.62 11.29
C ASP A 743 -3.23 -44.88 12.05
N LEU A 744 -3.15 -44.46 13.32
CA LEU A 744 -1.95 -44.67 14.13
C LEU A 744 -1.70 -46.14 14.42
N ALA A 745 -2.74 -46.93 14.69
CA ALA A 745 -2.60 -48.37 14.89
C ALA A 745 -2.15 -49.09 13.60
N THR A 746 -2.59 -48.60 12.44
CA THR A 746 -2.18 -49.14 11.13
C THR A 746 -0.74 -48.76 10.80
N GLU A 747 -0.36 -47.50 11.05
CA GLU A 747 0.99 -46.96 10.75
C GLU A 747 2.05 -47.52 11.71
N PHE A 748 1.68 -47.76 12.98
CA PHE A 748 2.58 -48.27 14.03
C PHE A 748 2.02 -49.54 14.69
N PRO A 749 2.14 -50.73 14.04
CA PRO A 749 1.55 -51.97 14.56
C PRO A 749 2.12 -52.44 15.92
N LYS A 750 3.29 -51.94 16.30
CA LYS A 750 3.95 -52.24 17.59
C LYS A 750 3.56 -51.29 18.72
N LEU A 751 2.83 -50.22 18.41
CA LEU A 751 2.39 -49.22 19.36
C LEU A 751 0.98 -49.57 19.86
N CYS A 752 0.81 -49.73 21.17
CA CYS A 752 -0.51 -49.85 21.78
C CYS A 752 -1.19 -48.48 21.76
N VAL A 753 -2.20 -48.31 20.91
CA VAL A 753 -2.96 -47.06 20.76
C VAL A 753 -4.30 -47.18 21.47
N GLU A 754 -4.52 -46.37 22.49
CA GLU A 754 -5.77 -46.32 23.27
C GLU A 754 -6.47 -44.96 23.12
N GLY A 755 -7.80 -44.98 23.00
CA GLY A 755 -8.61 -43.76 22.91
C GLY A 755 -9.56 -43.58 24.09
N LEU A 756 -9.49 -42.44 24.77
CA LEU A 756 -10.39 -42.07 25.86
C LEU A 756 -11.29 -40.90 25.45
N ALA A 757 -12.61 -41.10 25.49
CA ALA A 757 -13.59 -40.03 25.32
C ALA A 757 -14.06 -39.50 26.68
N SER A 758 -13.86 -38.21 26.96
CA SER A 758 -14.24 -37.60 28.25
C SER A 758 -14.93 -36.24 28.06
N SER A 759 -16.20 -36.16 28.45
CA SER A 759 -17.01 -34.94 28.40
C SER A 759 -16.83 -34.12 29.68
N SER A 760 -16.00 -33.09 29.61
CA SER A 760 -15.83 -31.96 30.57
C SER A 760 -15.36 -32.25 32.01
N THR A 761 -15.56 -33.43 32.57
CA THR A 761 -14.90 -33.85 33.83
C THR A 761 -13.95 -35.00 33.53
N PRO A 762 -12.66 -34.91 33.90
CA PRO A 762 -11.71 -35.97 33.62
C PRO A 762 -12.18 -37.26 34.32
N THR A 763 -12.32 -38.32 33.53
CA THR A 763 -12.74 -39.62 34.05
C THR A 763 -11.56 -40.30 34.75
N PRO A 764 -11.80 -41.31 35.60
CA PRO A 764 -10.72 -42.11 36.20
C PRO A 764 -9.71 -42.67 35.18
N GLY A 765 -10.15 -42.90 33.94
CA GLY A 765 -9.28 -43.31 32.83
C GLY A 765 -8.32 -42.20 32.36
N VAL A 766 -8.76 -40.94 32.33
CA VAL A 766 -7.88 -39.80 32.00
C VAL A 766 -6.84 -39.60 33.09
N GLU A 767 -7.23 -39.72 34.36
CA GLU A 767 -6.29 -39.68 35.48
C GLU A 767 -5.25 -40.80 35.37
N ALA A 768 -5.66 -42.04 35.13
CA ALA A 768 -4.76 -43.17 34.97
C ALA A 768 -3.75 -42.95 33.82
N ALA A 769 -4.22 -42.44 32.67
CA ALA A 769 -3.37 -42.12 31.53
C ALA A 769 -2.32 -41.05 31.87
N VAL A 770 -2.72 -39.95 32.50
CA VAL A 770 -1.83 -38.86 32.90
C VAL A 770 -0.79 -39.33 33.94
N ARG A 771 -1.18 -40.21 34.88
CA ARG A 771 -0.28 -40.73 35.93
C ARG A 771 0.83 -41.62 35.39
N VAL A 772 0.57 -42.39 34.33
CA VAL A 772 1.59 -43.24 33.71
C VAL A 772 2.42 -42.51 32.66
N ALA A 773 1.90 -41.39 32.13
CA ALA A 773 2.50 -40.63 31.04
C ALA A 773 3.91 -40.14 31.34
N ASP A 774 4.79 -40.48 30.41
CA ASP A 774 6.20 -40.11 30.36
C ASP A 774 6.36 -38.78 29.58
N VAL A 775 5.56 -38.60 28.52
CA VAL A 775 5.38 -37.32 27.80
C VAL A 775 3.89 -37.02 27.70
N ILE A 776 3.51 -35.77 27.98
CA ILE A 776 2.16 -35.27 27.78
C ILE A 776 2.18 -34.19 26.70
N CYS A 777 1.28 -34.26 25.72
CA CYS A 777 1.11 -33.21 24.70
C CYS A 777 -0.33 -32.68 24.71
N THR A 778 -0.51 -31.38 24.92
CA THR A 778 -1.84 -30.75 24.89
C THR A 778 -2.05 -30.06 23.55
N ALA A 779 -2.73 -30.74 22.62
CA ALA A 779 -2.93 -30.31 21.24
C ALA A 779 -4.39 -29.93 20.96
N THR A 780 -5.04 -29.30 21.94
CA THR A 780 -6.44 -28.88 21.87
C THR A 780 -6.62 -27.54 22.58
N SER A 781 -7.49 -26.68 22.04
CA SER A 781 -7.81 -25.41 22.68
C SER A 781 -8.65 -25.61 23.93
N SER A 782 -8.22 -25.03 25.06
CA SER A 782 -8.97 -25.10 26.31
C SER A 782 -8.95 -23.76 27.03
N THR A 783 -10.04 -23.45 27.74
CA THR A 783 -10.15 -22.28 28.64
C THR A 783 -10.03 -22.69 30.11
N GLN A 784 -9.92 -24.00 30.38
CA GLN A 784 -9.75 -24.58 31.70
C GLN A 784 -8.68 -25.69 31.63
N PRO A 785 -7.94 -25.95 32.71
CA PRO A 785 -6.94 -27.02 32.76
C PRO A 785 -7.50 -28.37 32.30
N LEU A 786 -6.77 -29.06 31.43
CA LEU A 786 -7.19 -30.35 30.84
C LEU A 786 -7.10 -31.52 31.84
N PHE A 787 -6.21 -31.39 32.81
CA PHE A 787 -5.97 -32.35 33.89
C PHE A 787 -5.39 -31.60 35.09
N LYS A 788 -5.41 -32.23 36.26
CA LYS A 788 -4.86 -31.63 37.48
C LYS A 788 -3.36 -31.87 37.60
N SER A 789 -2.63 -30.90 38.15
CA SER A 789 -1.20 -31.03 38.46
C SER A 789 -0.88 -32.30 39.28
N GLU A 790 -1.70 -32.65 40.27
CA GLU A 790 -1.50 -33.82 41.15
C GLU A 790 -1.48 -35.19 40.44
N TRP A 791 -1.91 -35.24 39.17
CA TRP A 791 -1.88 -36.45 38.35
C TRP A 791 -0.55 -36.61 37.61
N VAL A 792 0.21 -35.54 37.42
CA VAL A 792 1.48 -35.58 36.68
C VAL A 792 2.59 -36.05 37.61
N LYS A 793 3.20 -37.20 37.29
CA LYS A 793 4.34 -37.74 38.04
C LYS A 793 5.60 -36.89 37.84
N SER A 794 6.50 -36.88 38.83
CA SER A 794 7.80 -36.23 38.69
C SER A 794 8.63 -36.91 37.59
N GLY A 795 9.39 -36.11 36.83
CA GLY A 795 10.16 -36.54 35.67
C GLY A 795 9.38 -36.55 34.35
N THR A 796 8.08 -36.23 34.36
CA THR A 796 7.29 -36.08 33.13
C THR A 796 7.69 -34.81 32.37
N HIS A 797 7.74 -34.92 31.04
CA HIS A 797 7.88 -33.78 30.14
C HIS A 797 6.53 -33.40 29.54
N VAL A 798 6.17 -32.11 29.57
CA VAL A 798 4.87 -31.61 29.13
C VAL A 798 5.04 -30.60 27.99
N ASN A 799 4.46 -30.90 26.84
CA ASN A 799 4.40 -30.02 25.67
C ASN A 799 3.03 -29.34 25.62
N LEU A 800 3.02 -28.01 25.74
CA LEU A 800 1.84 -27.15 25.73
C LEU A 800 1.75 -26.41 24.39
N VAL A 801 0.81 -26.83 23.52
CA VAL A 801 0.71 -26.33 22.13
C VAL A 801 -0.71 -25.96 21.70
N GLY A 802 -1.66 -25.99 22.64
CA GLY A 802 -3.09 -25.80 22.42
C GLY A 802 -3.61 -24.39 22.75
N SER A 803 -2.92 -23.62 23.60
CA SER A 803 -3.27 -22.24 23.96
C SER A 803 -2.41 -21.22 23.18
N TYR A 804 -3.05 -20.15 22.72
CA TYR A 804 -2.40 -19.04 21.99
C TYR A 804 -3.16 -17.72 22.20
N LYS A 805 -3.94 -17.64 23.28
CA LYS A 805 -4.69 -16.46 23.69
C LYS A 805 -4.61 -16.35 25.22
N PRO A 806 -4.54 -15.13 25.78
CA PRO A 806 -4.47 -14.94 27.24
C PRO A 806 -5.62 -15.58 28.01
N THR A 807 -6.77 -15.80 27.37
CA THR A 807 -7.96 -16.41 27.99
C THR A 807 -7.93 -17.94 28.00
N MET A 808 -6.97 -18.58 27.32
CA MET A 808 -6.83 -20.03 27.23
C MET A 808 -5.90 -20.55 28.34
N ARG A 809 -6.19 -21.77 28.82
CA ARG A 809 -5.39 -22.47 29.83
C ARG A 809 -5.37 -23.96 29.50
N GLU A 810 -4.18 -24.49 29.24
CA GLU A 810 -4.01 -25.93 28.98
C GLU A 810 -3.85 -26.73 30.28
N VAL A 811 -3.19 -26.11 31.26
CA VAL A 811 -2.85 -26.68 32.57
C VAL A 811 -3.08 -25.64 33.66
N ASP A 812 -3.09 -26.08 34.91
CA ASP A 812 -3.20 -25.18 36.06
C ASP A 812 -1.86 -24.49 36.39
N VAL A 813 -1.93 -23.41 37.17
CA VAL A 813 -0.76 -22.64 37.61
C VAL A 813 0.18 -23.48 38.48
N ASP A 814 -0.35 -24.46 39.21
CA ASP A 814 0.44 -25.32 40.08
C ASP A 814 1.39 -26.19 39.26
N LEU A 815 0.98 -26.68 38.09
CA LEU A 815 1.86 -27.43 37.19
C LEU A 815 2.95 -26.55 36.58
N ILE A 816 2.64 -25.30 36.22
CA ILE A 816 3.65 -24.35 35.73
C ILE A 816 4.71 -24.11 36.80
N LYS A 817 4.29 -23.86 38.05
CA LYS A 817 5.19 -23.65 39.19
C LYS A 817 6.07 -24.87 39.49
N ARG A 818 5.58 -26.08 39.23
CA ARG A 818 6.35 -27.33 39.39
C ARG A 818 7.49 -27.51 38.40
N ALA A 819 7.47 -26.82 37.25
CA ALA A 819 8.64 -26.73 36.36
C ALA A 819 9.74 -25.79 36.91
N GLY A 820 9.45 -25.09 38.01
CA GLY A 820 10.30 -24.05 38.58
C GLY A 820 10.36 -22.81 37.70
N ARG A 821 11.25 -21.89 38.04
CA ARG A 821 11.45 -20.59 37.37
C ARG A 821 12.32 -20.70 36.11
N ARG A 822 12.09 -21.74 35.28
CA ARG A 822 12.78 -21.97 33.99
C ARG A 822 11.90 -22.77 33.01
N VAL A 823 10.78 -22.18 32.61
CA VAL A 823 9.88 -22.80 31.62
C VAL A 823 10.45 -22.59 30.21
N VAL A 824 10.51 -23.65 29.41
CA VAL A 824 11.04 -23.53 28.04
C VAL A 824 9.95 -23.06 27.11
N VAL A 825 10.26 -22.11 26.24
CA VAL A 825 9.32 -21.46 25.33
C VAL A 825 9.87 -21.41 23.91
N ASP A 826 9.01 -21.21 22.91
CA ASP A 826 9.47 -20.91 21.54
C ASP A 826 10.02 -19.49 21.43
N GLU A 827 9.28 -18.50 21.93
CA GLU A 827 9.68 -17.09 22.01
C GLU A 827 9.12 -16.47 23.30
N ALA A 828 9.99 -15.92 24.14
CA ALA A 828 9.63 -15.46 25.49
C ALA A 828 8.62 -14.32 25.45
N LYS A 829 8.87 -13.32 24.60
CA LYS A 829 8.01 -12.13 24.47
C LYS A 829 6.59 -12.47 24.04
N SER A 830 6.45 -13.40 23.09
CA SER A 830 5.14 -13.84 22.62
C SER A 830 4.40 -14.66 23.69
N CYS A 831 5.11 -15.55 24.39
CA CYS A 831 4.51 -16.36 25.46
C CYS A 831 4.04 -15.53 26.67
N LEU A 832 4.77 -14.47 27.05
CA LEU A 832 4.36 -13.55 28.13
C LEU A 832 3.07 -12.76 27.82
N VAL A 833 2.70 -12.66 26.54
CA VAL A 833 1.48 -11.96 26.12
C VAL A 833 0.35 -12.95 25.83
N GLU A 834 0.66 -14.08 25.18
CA GLU A 834 -0.35 -14.95 24.58
C GLU A 834 -0.65 -16.23 25.39
N ALA A 835 0.25 -16.70 26.25
CA ALA A 835 0.05 -17.93 27.02
C ALA A 835 -0.59 -17.63 28.39
N GLY A 836 -1.91 -17.80 28.49
CA GLY A 836 -2.68 -17.49 29.70
C GLY A 836 -2.15 -18.19 30.97
N GLU A 837 -1.74 -19.45 30.87
CA GLU A 837 -1.14 -20.19 32.00
C GLU A 837 0.22 -19.64 32.47
N ILE A 838 1.01 -19.01 31.60
CA ILE A 838 2.27 -18.33 31.98
C ILE A 838 1.97 -17.00 32.66
N VAL A 839 1.02 -16.24 32.10
CA VAL A 839 0.57 -14.96 32.67
C VAL A 839 -0.05 -15.15 34.05
N ASP A 840 -0.97 -16.11 34.19
CA ASP A 840 -1.64 -16.43 35.45
C ASP A 840 -0.65 -16.99 36.51
N ALA A 841 0.50 -17.52 36.08
CA ALA A 841 1.58 -17.98 36.96
C ALA A 841 2.56 -16.87 37.39
N GLU A 842 2.40 -15.65 36.87
CA GLU A 842 3.23 -14.47 37.17
C GLU A 842 4.73 -14.68 36.88
N LEU A 843 5.06 -15.38 35.78
CA LEU A 843 6.44 -15.56 35.34
C LEU A 843 6.97 -14.34 34.59
N GLY A 844 8.22 -13.95 34.86
CA GLY A 844 8.97 -12.93 34.11
C GLY A 844 9.78 -13.49 32.95
N GLU A 845 10.43 -12.62 32.17
CA GLU A 845 11.31 -13.01 31.06
C GLU A 845 12.51 -13.84 31.55
N GLU A 846 13.01 -13.55 32.75
CA GLU A 846 14.07 -14.28 33.44
C GLU A 846 13.69 -15.70 33.88
N ASP A 847 12.38 -15.98 33.98
CA ASP A 847 11.84 -17.28 34.35
C ASP A 847 11.58 -18.16 33.10
N LEU A 848 11.77 -17.60 31.91
CA LEU A 848 11.59 -18.29 30.63
C LEU A 848 12.94 -18.57 29.97
N VAL A 849 13.02 -19.70 29.26
CA VAL A 849 14.20 -20.07 28.47
C VAL A 849 13.74 -20.37 27.05
N GLU A 850 14.17 -19.57 26.10
CA GLU A 850 13.84 -19.87 24.71
C GLU A 850 14.56 -21.13 24.23
N ILE A 851 13.85 -21.99 23.52
CA ILE A 851 14.36 -23.30 23.09
C ILE A 851 15.57 -23.17 22.15
N GLY A 852 15.70 -22.07 21.41
CA GLY A 852 16.86 -21.82 20.55
C GLY A 852 18.18 -21.68 21.31
N VAL A 853 18.13 -21.22 22.56
CA VAL A 853 19.31 -21.21 23.45
C VAL A 853 19.76 -22.63 23.76
N LEU A 854 18.81 -23.58 23.82
CA LEU A 854 19.08 -24.97 24.16
C LEU A 854 19.63 -25.79 22.98
N THR A 855 19.65 -25.24 21.77
CA THR A 855 20.18 -25.91 20.57
C THR A 855 21.61 -25.48 20.24
N GLN A 856 22.19 -24.54 20.98
CA GLN A 856 23.55 -24.03 20.77
C GLN A 856 24.60 -25.02 21.28
N ALA A 857 25.84 -24.90 20.77
CA ALA A 857 26.91 -25.88 21.00
C ALA A 857 27.35 -26.02 22.47
N ASP A 858 27.09 -25.02 23.32
CA ASP A 858 27.43 -24.94 24.74
C ASP A 858 26.21 -24.97 25.68
N ALA A 859 25.06 -25.41 25.17
CA ALA A 859 23.78 -25.41 25.89
C ALA A 859 23.68 -26.42 27.06
N ASP A 860 24.63 -27.34 27.21
CA ASP A 860 24.57 -28.44 28.20
C ASP A 860 24.34 -27.95 29.64
N GLU A 861 24.99 -26.84 30.02
CA GLU A 861 24.83 -26.26 31.36
C GLU A 861 23.41 -25.67 31.54
N VAL A 862 22.88 -25.00 30.52
CA VAL A 862 21.53 -24.41 30.55
C VAL A 862 20.48 -25.51 30.60
N ILE A 863 20.62 -26.56 29.79
CA ILE A 863 19.75 -27.74 29.80
C ILE A 863 19.77 -28.40 31.19
N ALA A 864 20.95 -28.57 31.79
CA ALA A 864 21.06 -29.12 33.14
C ALA A 864 20.39 -28.25 34.20
N LYS A 865 20.45 -26.91 34.08
CA LYS A 865 19.75 -25.97 34.96
C LYS A 865 18.23 -26.07 34.80
N VAL A 866 17.73 -26.12 33.57
CA VAL A 866 16.29 -26.31 33.30
C VAL A 866 15.79 -27.62 33.90
N LYS A 867 16.49 -28.73 33.66
CA LYS A 867 16.14 -30.06 34.21
C LYS A 867 16.14 -30.12 35.74
N LYS A 868 16.94 -29.29 36.42
CA LYS A 868 17.05 -29.24 37.89
C LYS A 868 16.14 -28.17 38.52
N SER A 869 15.49 -27.32 37.72
CA SER A 869 14.66 -26.20 38.19
C SER A 869 13.39 -26.65 38.90
N GLY A 870 12.84 -27.79 38.48
CA GLY A 870 11.58 -28.31 38.99
C GLY A 870 11.52 -29.83 38.93
N ASP A 871 10.39 -30.41 39.37
CA ASP A 871 10.18 -31.86 39.34
C ASP A 871 9.55 -32.34 38.03
N VAL A 872 9.10 -31.42 37.17
CA VAL A 872 8.67 -31.66 35.78
C VAL A 872 9.38 -30.69 34.83
N THR A 873 9.36 -30.97 33.52
CA THR A 873 9.85 -30.02 32.51
C THR A 873 8.71 -29.63 31.56
N ILE A 874 8.66 -28.36 31.16
CA ILE A 874 7.59 -27.82 30.32
C ILE A 874 8.21 -27.14 29.11
N PHE A 875 7.64 -27.44 27.93
CA PHE A 875 7.80 -26.64 26.73
C PHE A 875 6.46 -26.03 26.34
N LYS A 876 6.40 -24.71 26.26
CA LYS A 876 5.23 -23.95 25.81
C LYS A 876 5.49 -23.32 24.46
N SER A 877 4.60 -23.56 23.50
CA SER A 877 4.64 -22.91 22.19
C SER A 877 3.32 -22.23 21.88
N VAL A 878 3.41 -20.98 21.42
CA VAL A 878 2.29 -20.22 20.83
C VAL A 878 2.39 -20.17 19.30
N GLY A 879 3.58 -20.47 18.77
CA GLY A 879 3.88 -20.60 17.35
C GLY A 879 4.43 -19.30 16.75
N VAL A 880 5.63 -19.37 16.18
CA VAL A 880 6.34 -18.24 15.57
C VAL A 880 6.30 -18.32 14.05
N GLY A 881 6.24 -17.15 13.38
CA GLY A 881 6.15 -17.05 11.92
C GLY A 881 7.36 -17.66 11.20
N ALA A 882 8.54 -17.59 11.82
CA ALA A 882 9.78 -18.20 11.35
C ALA A 882 9.67 -19.70 11.08
N GLN A 883 8.85 -20.42 11.87
CA GLN A 883 8.66 -21.86 11.69
C GLN A 883 7.93 -22.18 10.38
N ASP A 884 7.05 -21.29 9.93
CA ASP A 884 6.31 -21.46 8.67
C ASP A 884 7.22 -21.27 7.45
N VAL A 885 8.20 -20.36 7.53
CA VAL A 885 9.26 -20.22 6.51
C VAL A 885 10.08 -21.50 6.43
N GLY A 886 10.58 -21.98 7.58
CA GLY A 886 11.48 -23.13 7.60
C GLY A 886 10.84 -24.42 7.07
N ILE A 887 9.60 -24.72 7.49
CA ILE A 887 8.92 -25.93 7.00
C ILE A 887 8.55 -25.82 5.52
N ALA A 888 8.13 -24.64 5.04
CA ALA A 888 7.82 -24.45 3.62
C ALA A 888 9.07 -24.58 2.75
N SER A 889 10.20 -24.01 3.20
CA SER A 889 11.50 -24.12 2.52
C SER A 889 11.94 -25.57 2.40
N LEU A 890 11.84 -26.35 3.49
CA LEU A 890 12.16 -27.78 3.48
C LEU A 890 11.28 -28.57 2.52
N MET A 891 9.98 -28.27 2.42
CA MET A 891 9.09 -28.95 1.46
C MET A 891 9.43 -28.63 0.02
N VAL A 892 9.76 -27.36 -0.28
CA VAL A 892 10.17 -26.94 -1.62
C VAL A 892 11.47 -27.63 -2.03
N GLU A 893 12.46 -27.67 -1.15
CA GLU A 893 13.73 -28.35 -1.42
C GLU A 893 13.57 -29.85 -1.64
N LEU A 894 12.73 -30.52 -0.84
CA LEU A 894 12.44 -31.95 -1.03
C LEU A 894 11.74 -32.20 -2.37
N ALA A 895 10.79 -31.35 -2.75
CA ALA A 895 10.10 -31.46 -4.04
C ALA A 895 11.06 -31.21 -5.22
N GLU A 896 11.94 -30.23 -5.11
CA GLU A 896 12.96 -29.94 -6.12
C GLU A 896 13.99 -31.06 -6.23
N LYS A 897 14.37 -31.68 -5.11
CA LYS A 897 15.28 -32.84 -5.08
C LYS A 897 14.66 -34.09 -5.69
N ASP A 898 13.38 -34.33 -5.47
CA ASP A 898 12.65 -35.45 -6.09
C ASP A 898 12.48 -35.22 -7.60
N GLY A 899 12.18 -33.98 -8.00
CA GLY A 899 12.02 -33.57 -9.39
C GLY A 899 10.69 -33.96 -10.03
N ASN A 900 9.94 -34.90 -9.44
CA ASN A 900 8.65 -35.38 -9.96
C ASN A 900 7.44 -34.99 -9.09
N VAL A 901 7.67 -34.31 -7.98
CA VAL A 901 6.61 -33.91 -7.04
C VAL A 901 6.26 -32.43 -7.21
N GLY A 902 4.97 -32.12 -7.28
CA GLY A 902 4.47 -30.76 -7.52
C GLY A 902 4.28 -30.41 -9.00
N THR A 903 3.50 -29.37 -9.24
CA THR A 903 3.22 -28.86 -10.59
C THR A 903 4.07 -27.62 -10.87
N ARG A 904 4.89 -27.63 -11.92
CA ARG A 904 5.64 -26.44 -12.36
C ARG A 904 4.81 -25.67 -13.39
N ILE A 905 4.53 -24.41 -13.07
CA ILE A 905 3.79 -23.49 -13.93
C ILE A 905 4.79 -22.46 -14.48
N PRO A 906 4.87 -22.22 -15.80
CA PRO A 906 5.65 -21.11 -16.33
C PRO A 906 5.26 -19.79 -15.66
N TYR A 907 6.25 -19.07 -15.15
CA TYR A 907 6.13 -17.86 -14.38
C TYR A 907 7.02 -16.80 -15.06
N ASP A 908 6.55 -16.34 -16.22
CA ASP A 908 7.21 -15.32 -17.05
C ASP A 908 6.98 -13.90 -16.51
#